data_AF-A0A9X1F4X0-F1
#
_entry.id   AF-A0A9X1F4X0-F1
#
_cell.length_a   1.000
_cell.length_b   1.000
_cell.length_c   1.000
_cell.angle_alpha   90.00
_cell.angle_beta   90.00
_cell.angle_gamma   90.00
#
_symmetry.space_group_name_H-M   'P 1'
#
loop_
_entity.id
_entity.type
_entity.pdbx_description
1 polymer ?
#
loop_
_entity_poly.entity_id
_entity_poly.type
_entity_poly.pdbx_seq_one_letter_code
_entity_poly.pdbx_strand_id
1 'polypeptide(L)'
;MSDTRAEEKMGKYTLQTAASAASMAFLLSACGGGGVSSTPTPISSPAPSPSPTPSPTPSPTPPPTGVNDDLLGILESETFANEGARITARFDANGTTGTADGITATISYDADSDSYSLSSPGGSITFGPSDIDQSQSDDTIVVYVQTNGTTTHSLTLTRAGTSGPLTYQYVGGAFWQTTNEESPTLVTGSLDALVYGAPTPLAAIPQTGTANYDIELIGARTTSTSINPMAGAGSATVDFPTGTILFLGTITLGGIQDGGDFFGKADLSADDNTFVGTFTFTDFQSFNGVLQGKLFGPAAEEIGASFATTDGTGAVAVGAILGRRGGGDPPNTQFEPVSGVARLENSQTFVAQETVLEADIAGQDGFIQDLGAFSNITTSTGPLGIRYDADQDRYVLFNDDRSLIFSGSDPLNNLLGGSESSSLTTFAFDPSFGQRETEFVRHRSWLFARGTGSIAETRFGHHVFGFATADAAIARTGSAGYAIRVDGTAIDDAFRNTMGFNGAGDFFVDLETGEISAFAELDYGENTINAAITAETRRGSFRFAGDLSAAQNAFDGTVTLDGLGDYTGAGSGQFFGPNAEEVGGTFTASRGAGGSLVGGFAGLLDGSVTDPNAPDVTLADYNWSSDLPFYVQQTAQFRSDVTGFRFDPDTGNYIVELAPIGGTTVDNAVFAPADADAAESTPTLDARTINAGADATLTRLRIPSSTPAIDLTYTSFAEVGQRQFSSGENFNDRAYIVYGLPTRQMPRTGEGAYSGIAVGFAAVREFETQGIDNFNFTGSSGLTANFGDGTFDLTISSLVGTFEDQGFARGTSFDGNFADINFTGSIVGTDLVPTISGNGFSFRGGFFGPDAAEFGGVFDVFQNFQRGGFEYNIDMDGIVVGERD
;
A
#
# COMPACT_ATOMS: atom_id res chain seq x y z
N MET A 1 11.87 23.52 18.91
CA MET A 1 12.75 23.54 17.73
C MET A 1 11.83 23.72 16.53
N SER A 2 11.69 24.95 16.07
CA SER A 2 10.73 25.31 15.02
C SER A 2 11.30 26.54 14.31
N ASP A 3 12.28 26.35 13.42
CA ASP A 3 12.60 27.35 12.38
C ASP A 3 13.63 26.91 11.32
N THR A 4 13.67 25.63 10.93
CA THR A 4 14.46 25.19 9.76
C THR A 4 13.60 24.94 8.52
N ARG A 5 12.32 24.53 8.71
CA ARG A 5 11.37 24.26 7.61
C ARG A 5 10.91 25.50 6.82
N ALA A 6 11.07 26.70 7.36
CA ALA A 6 10.67 27.94 6.68
C ALA A 6 11.75 28.45 5.70
N GLU A 7 13.03 28.25 6.02
CA GLU A 7 14.16 28.63 5.16
C GLU A 7 14.24 27.75 3.91
N GLU A 8 13.95 26.46 4.04
CA GLU A 8 13.93 25.49 2.94
C GLU A 8 12.79 25.75 1.93
N LYS A 9 11.60 26.12 2.42
CA LYS A 9 10.48 26.56 1.56
C LYS A 9 10.77 27.88 0.84
N MET A 10 11.48 28.83 1.46
CA MET A 10 11.90 30.07 0.79
C MET A 10 12.96 29.82 -0.31
N GLY A 11 13.84 28.83 -0.15
CA GLY A 11 14.77 28.40 -1.19
C GLY A 11 14.05 27.97 -2.47
N LYS A 12 12.99 27.17 -2.35
CA LYS A 12 12.19 26.63 -3.48
C LYS A 12 11.43 27.70 -4.28
N TYR A 13 10.93 28.75 -3.62
CA TYR A 13 10.36 29.92 -4.32
C TYR A 13 11.42 30.74 -5.06
N THR A 14 12.65 30.77 -4.56
CA THR A 14 13.78 31.45 -5.22
C THR A 14 14.26 30.66 -6.45
N LEU A 15 14.27 29.31 -6.36
CA LEU A 15 14.57 28.37 -7.45
C LEU A 15 13.59 28.51 -8.64
N GLN A 16 12.28 28.50 -8.40
CA GLN A 16 11.26 28.69 -9.46
C GLN A 16 11.34 30.07 -10.14
N THR A 17 11.71 31.11 -9.39
CA THR A 17 11.83 32.48 -9.90
C THR A 17 13.07 32.62 -10.81
N ALA A 18 14.18 31.95 -10.48
CA ALA A 18 15.40 31.95 -11.29
C ALA A 18 15.23 31.19 -12.61
N ALA A 19 14.65 29.98 -12.58
CA ALA A 19 14.36 29.22 -13.80
C ALA A 19 13.35 29.95 -14.71
N SER A 20 12.35 30.63 -14.12
CA SER A 20 11.43 31.50 -14.87
C SER A 20 12.14 32.71 -15.49
N ALA A 21 13.11 33.34 -14.81
CA ALA A 21 13.88 34.47 -15.34
C ALA A 21 14.82 34.06 -16.49
N ALA A 22 15.53 32.94 -16.35
CA ALA A 22 16.36 32.36 -17.41
C ALA A 22 15.51 31.99 -18.64
N SER A 23 14.31 31.46 -18.41
CA SER A 23 13.37 31.16 -19.48
C SER A 23 12.81 32.43 -20.17
N MET A 24 12.69 33.55 -19.45
CA MET A 24 12.22 34.82 -20.02
C MET A 24 13.27 35.49 -20.92
N ALA A 25 14.56 35.21 -20.73
CA ALA A 25 15.64 35.69 -21.60
C ALA A 25 15.49 35.18 -23.05
N PHE A 26 14.77 34.07 -23.28
CA PHE A 26 14.49 33.54 -24.63
C PHE A 26 13.63 34.46 -25.52
N LEU A 27 12.99 35.51 -24.99
CA LEU A 27 11.98 36.30 -25.72
C LEU A 27 12.35 37.76 -26.05
N LEU A 28 13.46 38.30 -25.56
CA LEU A 28 13.73 39.75 -25.64
C LEU A 28 14.44 40.22 -26.93
N SER A 29 14.88 39.33 -27.81
CA SER A 29 15.60 39.74 -29.04
C SER A 29 14.72 40.10 -30.24
N ALA A 30 13.38 40.14 -30.12
CA ALA A 30 12.46 40.34 -31.25
C ALA A 30 11.68 41.68 -31.25
N CYS A 31 12.06 42.67 -30.45
CA CYS A 31 11.46 44.01 -30.57
C CYS A 31 12.45 45.14 -30.26
N GLY A 32 13.08 45.69 -31.30
CA GLY A 32 13.99 46.84 -31.16
C GLY A 32 14.11 47.64 -32.46
N GLY A 33 13.16 48.56 -32.70
CA GLY A 33 13.13 49.42 -33.88
C GLY A 33 13.94 50.72 -33.76
N GLY A 34 14.60 51.08 -34.86
CA GLY A 34 14.64 52.47 -35.36
C GLY A 34 15.90 53.31 -35.08
N GLY A 35 16.83 53.36 -36.05
CA GLY A 35 17.89 54.37 -36.10
C GLY A 35 18.46 54.55 -37.52
N VAL A 36 18.05 55.61 -38.21
CA VAL A 36 18.55 55.98 -39.56
C VAL A 36 19.94 56.62 -39.49
N SER A 37 20.85 56.25 -40.39
CA SER A 37 22.01 57.09 -40.72
C SER A 37 22.48 56.89 -42.17
N SER A 38 22.98 57.99 -42.71
CA SER A 38 23.11 58.42 -44.11
C SER A 38 24.07 57.65 -45.02
N THR A 39 23.66 57.57 -46.29
CA THR A 39 24.43 57.22 -47.49
C THR A 39 25.70 58.07 -47.68
N PRO A 40 26.82 57.48 -48.13
CA PRO A 40 27.81 58.20 -48.91
C PRO A 40 27.98 57.65 -50.35
N THR A 41 28.38 58.58 -51.22
CA THR A 41 28.57 58.57 -52.67
C THR A 41 29.61 57.58 -53.24
N PRO A 42 29.52 57.22 -54.54
CA PRO A 42 30.43 56.26 -55.19
C PRO A 42 31.80 56.88 -55.52
N ILE A 43 32.88 56.19 -55.16
CA ILE A 43 34.25 56.52 -55.59
C ILE A 43 34.76 55.47 -56.58
N SER A 44 35.43 55.98 -57.61
CA SER A 44 35.97 55.29 -58.77
C SER A 44 37.12 54.32 -58.48
N SER A 45 37.07 53.21 -59.20
CA SER A 45 38.06 52.14 -59.38
C SER A 45 39.48 52.60 -59.74
N PRO A 46 40.53 52.05 -59.09
CA PRO A 46 41.87 51.97 -59.65
C PRO A 46 42.27 50.55 -60.09
N ALA A 47 43.19 50.53 -61.06
CA ALA A 47 43.68 49.43 -61.90
C ALA A 47 44.41 48.27 -61.16
N PRO A 48 44.51 47.07 -61.77
CA PRO A 48 45.08 45.88 -61.14
C PRO A 48 46.61 45.94 -60.98
N SER A 49 47.10 45.55 -59.80
CA SER A 49 48.51 45.30 -59.48
C SER A 49 48.79 43.78 -59.51
N PRO A 50 49.97 43.31 -59.96
CA PRO A 50 50.26 41.88 -60.08
C PRO A 50 50.63 41.21 -58.74
N SER A 51 50.09 39.98 -58.59
CA SER A 51 50.48 38.76 -57.86
C SER A 51 51.53 38.79 -56.73
N PRO A 52 51.24 38.02 -55.66
CA PRO A 52 52.20 37.00 -55.22
C PRO A 52 51.59 35.58 -55.14
N THR A 53 52.52 34.63 -55.22
CA THR A 53 52.45 33.17 -55.20
C THR A 53 51.62 32.58 -54.04
N PRO A 54 50.92 31.45 -54.22
CA PRO A 54 50.16 30.81 -53.13
C PRO A 54 51.07 30.41 -51.97
N SER A 55 50.78 30.95 -50.79
CA SER A 55 51.28 30.46 -49.50
C SER A 55 50.62 29.10 -49.21
N PRO A 56 51.35 28.11 -48.68
CA PRO A 56 50.75 26.83 -48.29
C PRO A 56 49.63 27.07 -47.29
N THR A 57 48.47 26.46 -47.54
CA THR A 57 47.37 26.34 -46.58
C THR A 57 47.94 25.73 -45.30
N PRO A 58 47.81 26.37 -44.12
CA PRO A 58 48.20 25.75 -42.87
C PRO A 58 47.44 24.43 -42.74
N SER A 59 48.19 23.37 -42.46
CA SER A 59 47.65 22.09 -42.02
C SER A 59 46.70 22.34 -40.85
N PRO A 60 45.53 21.68 -40.77
CA PRO A 60 44.66 21.79 -39.60
C PRO A 60 45.49 21.55 -38.35
N THR A 61 45.45 22.50 -37.43
CA THR A 61 45.98 22.35 -36.08
C THR A 61 45.34 21.07 -35.51
N PRO A 62 46.13 20.11 -35.00
CA PRO A 62 45.55 18.95 -34.34
C PRO A 62 44.61 19.44 -33.23
N PRO A 63 43.44 18.82 -33.03
CA PRO A 63 42.61 19.16 -31.87
C PRO A 63 43.46 19.00 -30.60
N PRO A 64 43.48 20.01 -29.72
CA PRO A 64 44.21 19.94 -28.45
C PRO A 64 43.70 18.75 -27.61
N THR A 65 44.63 18.12 -26.89
CA THR A 65 44.44 16.81 -26.24
C THR A 65 44.13 16.92 -24.74
N GLY A 66 43.41 17.96 -24.31
CA GLY A 66 42.88 18.09 -22.96
C GLY A 66 41.38 17.78 -22.96
N VAL A 67 40.93 16.92 -22.06
CA VAL A 67 39.49 16.73 -21.76
C VAL A 67 39.24 17.48 -20.46
N ASN A 68 38.19 18.29 -20.41
CA ASN A 68 37.79 18.97 -19.19
C ASN A 68 37.21 17.94 -18.21
N ASP A 69 37.78 17.87 -17.00
CA ASP A 69 37.27 16.99 -15.93
C ASP A 69 35.95 17.53 -15.34
N ASP A 70 35.73 18.86 -15.40
CA ASP A 70 34.50 19.55 -15.04
C ASP A 70 34.33 20.86 -15.84
N LEU A 71 33.23 21.59 -15.60
CA LEU A 71 32.93 22.87 -16.25
C LEU A 71 33.37 24.09 -15.41
N LEU A 72 34.13 23.89 -14.33
CA LEU A 72 34.57 24.96 -13.44
C LEU A 72 35.91 25.56 -13.88
N GLY A 73 36.08 26.86 -13.61
CA GLY A 73 37.36 27.53 -13.80
C GLY A 73 37.72 27.79 -15.26
N ILE A 74 38.98 27.56 -15.62
CA ILE A 74 39.50 27.79 -16.97
C ILE A 74 39.33 26.49 -17.75
N LEU A 75 38.50 26.54 -18.79
CA LEU A 75 38.26 25.40 -19.67
C LEU A 75 39.39 25.25 -20.69
N GLU A 76 39.71 24.00 -21.03
CA GLU A 76 40.52 23.62 -22.17
C GLU A 76 39.65 23.52 -23.43
N SER A 77 40.27 23.69 -24.60
CA SER A 77 39.56 23.52 -25.88
C SER A 77 39.06 22.08 -26.03
N GLU A 78 37.75 21.90 -26.14
CA GLU A 78 37.10 20.60 -26.20
C GLU A 78 35.85 20.62 -27.10
N THR A 79 35.50 19.48 -27.69
CA THR A 79 34.25 19.28 -28.43
C THR A 79 33.40 18.23 -27.74
N PHE A 80 32.21 18.62 -27.33
CA PHE A 80 31.23 17.73 -26.72
C PHE A 80 30.25 17.23 -27.79
N ALA A 81 30.12 15.91 -27.90
CA ALA A 81 29.09 15.27 -28.70
C ALA A 81 27.82 15.11 -27.85
N ASN A 82 26.76 15.79 -28.28
CA ASN A 82 25.57 15.99 -27.48
C ASN A 82 24.36 15.33 -28.14
N GLU A 83 23.60 14.66 -27.30
CA GLU A 83 22.20 14.38 -27.58
C GLU A 83 21.39 15.63 -27.22
N GLY A 84 20.46 16.00 -28.09
CA GLY A 84 19.70 17.24 -27.98
C GLY A 84 18.31 17.12 -28.55
N ALA A 85 17.56 18.21 -28.49
CA ALA A 85 16.22 18.30 -29.05
C ALA A 85 16.07 19.58 -29.87
N ARG A 86 15.26 19.55 -30.92
CA ARG A 86 15.06 20.70 -31.80
C ARG A 86 13.60 20.96 -32.10
N ILE A 87 13.18 22.23 -31.95
CA ILE A 87 11.98 22.76 -32.60
C ILE A 87 12.38 23.43 -33.91
N THR A 88 11.60 23.20 -34.96
CA THR A 88 11.50 24.13 -36.10
C THR A 88 10.06 24.62 -36.20
N ALA A 89 9.86 25.94 -36.23
CA ALA A 89 8.52 26.54 -36.23
C ALA A 89 8.36 27.65 -37.26
N ARG A 90 7.14 27.78 -37.76
CA ARG A 90 6.69 28.82 -38.69
C ARG A 90 5.48 29.54 -38.09
N PHE A 91 5.57 30.88 -38.03
CA PHE A 91 4.54 31.77 -37.53
C PHE A 91 4.00 32.62 -38.68
N ASP A 92 2.73 32.42 -39.06
CA ASP A 92 2.07 33.26 -40.06
C ASP A 92 0.64 33.64 -39.67
N ALA A 93 -0.06 34.37 -40.55
CA ALA A 93 -1.42 34.87 -40.30
C ALA A 93 -2.45 33.75 -40.03
N ASN A 94 -2.14 32.49 -40.34
CA ASN A 94 -3.00 31.34 -40.10
C ASN A 94 -2.69 30.59 -38.80
N GLY A 95 -1.66 31.02 -38.05
CA GLY A 95 -1.23 30.42 -36.79
C GLY A 95 0.20 29.88 -36.84
N THR A 96 0.51 28.98 -35.92
CA THR A 96 1.84 28.37 -35.77
C THR A 96 1.82 26.93 -36.22
N THR A 97 2.83 26.52 -36.98
CA THR A 97 3.12 25.11 -37.27
C THR A 97 4.54 24.81 -36.85
N GLY A 98 4.78 23.64 -36.24
CA GLY A 98 6.10 23.25 -35.80
C GLY A 98 6.32 21.74 -35.82
N THR A 99 7.59 21.35 -35.83
CA THR A 99 8.04 19.97 -35.61
C THR A 99 9.02 19.96 -34.44
N ALA A 100 9.01 18.89 -33.65
CA ALA A 100 10.00 18.63 -32.61
C ALA A 100 10.60 17.25 -32.78
N ASP A 101 11.92 17.17 -32.76
CA ASP A 101 12.68 15.92 -32.95
C ASP A 101 13.88 15.87 -31.99
N GLY A 102 14.24 14.65 -31.58
CA GLY A 102 15.57 14.39 -31.00
C GLY A 102 16.65 14.55 -32.08
N ILE A 103 17.77 15.17 -31.72
CA ILE A 103 18.88 15.47 -32.63
C ILE A 103 20.23 15.14 -31.99
N THR A 104 21.22 14.88 -32.83
CA THR A 104 22.63 14.92 -32.42
C THR A 104 23.20 16.28 -32.80
N ALA A 105 23.91 16.91 -31.87
CA ALA A 105 24.60 18.18 -32.08
C ALA A 105 25.99 18.16 -31.45
N THR A 106 26.78 19.17 -31.75
CA THR A 106 28.08 19.39 -31.11
C THR A 106 28.17 20.82 -30.62
N ILE A 107 28.77 20.98 -29.44
CA ILE A 107 29.26 22.27 -28.94
C ILE A 107 30.76 22.13 -28.70
N SER A 108 31.53 23.08 -29.22
CA SER A 108 32.98 23.13 -29.09
C SER A 108 33.37 24.42 -28.40
N TYR A 109 34.11 24.33 -27.30
CA TYR A 109 34.78 25.49 -26.70
C TYR A 109 36.21 25.57 -27.23
N ASP A 110 36.66 26.78 -27.56
CA ASP A 110 38.03 27.09 -27.96
C ASP A 110 38.63 28.08 -26.97
N ALA A 111 39.60 27.61 -26.18
CA ALA A 111 40.24 28.37 -25.10
C ALA A 111 41.16 29.49 -25.61
N ASP A 112 41.72 29.38 -26.82
CA ASP A 112 42.60 30.40 -27.40
C ASP A 112 41.79 31.66 -27.80
N SER A 113 40.55 31.46 -28.24
CA SER A 113 39.65 32.50 -28.72
C SER A 113 38.50 32.84 -27.77
N ASP A 114 38.36 32.09 -26.67
CA ASP A 114 37.24 32.16 -25.72
C ASP A 114 35.88 32.12 -26.42
N SER A 115 35.74 31.17 -27.36
CA SER A 115 34.60 31.09 -28.26
C SER A 115 33.89 29.73 -28.22
N TYR A 116 32.58 29.76 -28.47
CA TYR A 116 31.75 28.57 -28.59
C TYR A 116 31.30 28.38 -30.03
N SER A 117 31.58 27.21 -30.61
CA SER A 117 31.08 26.81 -31.92
C SER A 117 30.03 25.72 -31.76
N LEU A 118 28.87 25.90 -32.41
CA LEU A 118 27.79 24.93 -32.42
C LEU A 118 27.60 24.37 -33.82
N SER A 119 27.29 23.08 -33.90
CA SER A 119 26.87 22.44 -35.14
C SER A 119 25.73 21.47 -34.87
N SER A 120 24.61 21.67 -35.57
CA SER A 120 23.41 20.82 -35.51
C SER A 120 22.90 20.55 -36.94
N PRO A 121 21.83 19.75 -37.12
CA PRO A 121 21.18 19.63 -38.42
C PRO A 121 20.70 20.98 -39.00
N GLY A 122 20.60 22.04 -38.18
CA GLY A 122 20.23 23.39 -38.59
C GLY A 122 21.36 24.23 -39.19
N GLY A 123 22.61 23.77 -39.10
CA GLY A 123 23.79 24.49 -39.56
C GLY A 123 24.83 24.63 -38.45
N SER A 124 25.77 25.56 -38.64
CA SER A 124 26.83 25.84 -37.67
C SER A 124 27.03 27.34 -37.45
N ILE A 125 27.41 27.73 -36.25
CA ILE A 125 27.70 29.12 -35.86
C ILE A 125 28.80 29.16 -34.81
N THR A 126 29.54 30.28 -34.72
CA THR A 126 30.54 30.53 -33.67
C THR A 126 30.22 31.84 -32.98
N PHE A 127 30.16 31.83 -31.64
CA PHE A 127 30.00 33.00 -30.79
C PHE A 127 31.28 33.28 -30.02
N GLY A 128 31.74 34.53 -30.03
CA GLY A 128 32.89 34.98 -29.26
C GLY A 128 32.49 35.96 -28.15
N PRO A 129 33.46 36.43 -27.33
CA PRO A 129 33.18 37.31 -26.20
C PRO A 129 32.53 38.65 -26.58
N SER A 130 32.72 39.10 -27.82
CA SER A 130 32.08 40.32 -28.34
C SER A 130 30.57 40.19 -28.54
N ASP A 131 30.06 38.96 -28.61
CA ASP A 131 28.65 38.70 -28.89
C ASP A 131 27.82 38.59 -27.60
N ILE A 132 28.45 38.68 -26.43
CA ILE A 132 27.77 38.61 -25.13
C ILE A 132 26.82 39.79 -24.98
N ASP A 133 25.53 39.49 -24.80
CA ASP A 133 24.52 40.45 -24.37
C ASP A 133 24.51 40.52 -22.84
N GLN A 134 25.18 41.53 -22.31
CA GLN A 134 25.26 41.80 -20.87
C GLN A 134 23.90 42.13 -20.23
N SER A 135 22.89 42.53 -21.02
CA SER A 135 21.56 42.85 -20.49
C SER A 135 20.70 41.61 -20.27
N GLN A 136 21.04 40.49 -20.92
CA GLN A 136 20.34 39.22 -20.82
C GLN A 136 21.14 38.15 -20.06
N SER A 137 22.39 38.46 -19.71
CA SER A 137 23.27 37.58 -18.93
C SER A 137 23.18 37.89 -17.44
N ASP A 138 23.31 36.86 -16.60
CA ASP A 138 23.35 36.98 -15.15
C ASP A 138 24.31 35.96 -14.51
N ASP A 139 24.18 35.72 -13.20
CA ASP A 139 25.02 34.79 -12.44
C ASP A 139 24.71 33.31 -12.72
N THR A 140 23.59 33.01 -13.39
CA THR A 140 23.14 31.66 -13.74
C THR A 140 23.28 31.34 -15.22
N ILE A 141 23.20 32.35 -16.10
CA ILE A 141 23.28 32.17 -17.55
C ILE A 141 24.17 33.22 -18.23
N VAL A 142 24.69 32.87 -19.41
CA VAL A 142 25.30 33.81 -20.35
C VAL A 142 24.58 33.72 -21.69
N VAL A 143 24.28 34.89 -22.27
CA VAL A 143 23.56 35.00 -23.55
C VAL A 143 24.47 35.66 -24.58
N TYR A 144 24.65 35.01 -25.72
CA TYR A 144 25.33 35.54 -26.90
C TYR A 144 24.29 35.86 -27.97
N VAL A 145 24.45 36.96 -28.70
CA VAL A 145 23.54 37.39 -29.78
C VAL A 145 24.34 37.85 -31.00
N GLN A 146 23.99 37.30 -32.16
CA GLN A 146 24.47 37.76 -33.46
C GLN A 146 23.30 38.02 -34.40
N THR A 147 23.22 39.24 -34.95
CA THR A 147 22.20 39.62 -35.94
C THR A 147 22.84 39.94 -37.28
N ASN A 148 22.44 39.18 -38.31
CA ASN A 148 22.89 39.35 -39.69
C ASN A 148 21.68 39.57 -40.60
N GLY A 149 21.40 40.84 -40.92
CA GLY A 149 20.24 41.19 -41.75
C GLY A 149 18.91 40.89 -41.02
N THR A 150 18.09 40.00 -41.57
CA THR A 150 16.81 39.57 -41.00
C THR A 150 16.92 38.34 -40.09
N THR A 151 18.13 37.78 -39.95
CA THR A 151 18.38 36.60 -39.14
C THR A 151 19.08 36.98 -37.85
N THR A 152 18.52 36.57 -36.72
CA THR A 152 19.13 36.67 -35.40
C THR A 152 19.39 35.28 -34.86
N HIS A 153 20.62 35.04 -34.40
CA HIS A 153 20.97 33.88 -33.62
C HIS A 153 21.23 34.29 -32.17
N SER A 154 20.70 33.53 -31.23
CA SER A 154 21.05 33.66 -29.81
C SER A 154 21.47 32.31 -29.24
N LEU A 155 22.49 32.32 -28.39
CA LEU A 155 22.94 31.17 -27.62
C LEU A 155 22.83 31.51 -26.14
N THR A 156 22.06 30.73 -25.40
CA THR A 156 22.04 30.79 -23.93
C THR A 156 22.78 29.58 -23.38
N LEU A 157 23.78 29.80 -22.53
CA LEU A 157 24.49 28.76 -21.79
C LEU A 157 24.25 28.92 -20.30
N THR A 158 24.02 27.82 -19.59
CA THR A 158 24.05 27.80 -18.12
C THR A 158 25.47 27.95 -17.61
N ARG A 159 25.67 28.67 -16.50
CA ARG A 159 26.97 28.79 -15.85
C ARG A 159 27.23 27.61 -14.94
N ALA A 160 28.49 27.18 -14.88
CA ALA A 160 28.89 26.10 -13.98
C ALA A 160 28.93 26.56 -12.52
N GLY A 161 28.64 25.64 -11.59
CA GLY A 161 28.69 25.90 -10.16
C GLY A 161 28.43 24.66 -9.31
N THR A 162 28.77 24.74 -8.03
CA THR A 162 28.63 23.60 -7.10
C THR A 162 27.34 23.62 -6.29
N SER A 163 26.54 24.69 -6.41
CA SER A 163 25.32 24.90 -5.63
C SER A 163 24.45 26.00 -6.24
N GLY A 164 23.14 25.91 -6.04
CA GLY A 164 22.18 26.90 -6.53
C GLY A 164 21.43 26.42 -7.77
N PRO A 165 20.38 27.15 -8.17
CA PRO A 165 19.59 26.82 -9.36
C PRO A 165 20.45 26.90 -10.62
N LEU A 166 20.22 25.98 -11.54
CA LEU A 166 20.76 25.90 -12.90
C LEU A 166 22.28 25.97 -13.01
N THR A 167 22.98 25.73 -11.91
CA THR A 167 24.44 25.82 -11.82
C THR A 167 24.96 24.47 -11.40
N TYR A 168 25.68 23.80 -12.30
CA TYR A 168 26.13 22.41 -12.17
C TYR A 168 27.63 22.32 -12.47
N GLN A 169 28.32 21.36 -11.85
CA GLN A 169 29.78 21.27 -11.96
C GLN A 169 30.21 20.55 -13.23
N TYR A 170 29.52 19.48 -13.59
CA TYR A 170 29.91 18.56 -14.67
C TYR A 170 28.99 18.64 -15.88
N VAL A 171 27.75 19.10 -15.72
CA VAL A 171 26.76 19.24 -16.80
C VAL A 171 26.34 20.69 -17.03
N GLY A 172 26.03 21.05 -18.28
CA GLY A 172 25.52 22.36 -18.66
C GLY A 172 24.45 22.28 -19.74
N GLY A 173 23.52 23.23 -19.75
CA GLY A 173 22.51 23.41 -20.78
C GLY A 173 22.93 24.46 -21.80
N ALA A 174 22.67 24.18 -23.09
CA ALA A 174 22.90 25.10 -24.20
C ALA A 174 21.66 25.21 -25.07
N PHE A 175 21.20 26.44 -25.31
CA PHE A 175 19.99 26.74 -26.07
C PHE A 175 20.32 27.64 -27.25
N TRP A 176 20.32 27.09 -28.45
CA TRP A 176 20.62 27.84 -29.67
C TRP A 176 19.34 28.13 -30.44
N GLN A 177 18.96 29.41 -30.43
CA GLN A 177 17.81 29.91 -31.15
C GLN A 177 18.24 30.60 -32.44
N THR A 178 17.47 30.36 -33.51
CA THR A 178 17.54 31.10 -34.77
C THR A 178 16.17 31.69 -35.05
N THR A 179 16.12 32.97 -35.40
CA THR A 179 14.89 33.67 -35.78
C THR A 179 15.12 34.41 -37.10
N ASN A 180 14.24 34.19 -38.07
CA ASN A 180 14.26 34.81 -39.38
C ASN A 180 12.97 35.64 -39.58
N GLU A 181 13.10 36.96 -39.63
CA GLU A 181 12.00 37.86 -39.95
C GLU A 181 11.86 37.99 -41.47
N GLU A 182 11.20 37.01 -42.10
CA GLU A 182 11.01 36.99 -43.56
C GLU A 182 10.09 38.11 -44.06
N SER A 183 9.09 38.50 -43.24
CA SER A 183 8.21 39.65 -43.48
C SER A 183 7.52 40.11 -42.19
N PRO A 184 6.82 41.27 -42.17
CA PRO A 184 6.07 41.71 -40.99
C PRO A 184 4.98 40.74 -40.49
N THR A 185 4.61 39.74 -41.30
CA THR A 185 3.57 38.75 -40.98
C THR A 185 4.06 37.30 -41.10
N LEU A 186 5.37 37.09 -41.28
CA LEU A 186 5.96 35.76 -41.38
C LEU A 186 7.31 35.73 -40.67
N VAL A 187 7.39 34.93 -39.63
CA VAL A 187 8.63 34.61 -38.92
C VAL A 187 8.85 33.10 -38.97
N THR A 188 10.06 32.68 -39.31
CA THR A 188 10.49 31.28 -39.15
C THR A 188 11.58 31.21 -38.09
N GLY A 189 11.66 30.11 -37.36
CA GLY A 189 12.68 29.96 -36.34
C GLY A 189 12.92 28.53 -35.94
N SER A 190 14.02 28.32 -35.23
CA SER A 190 14.33 27.05 -34.58
C SER A 190 14.92 27.29 -33.20
N LEU A 191 14.78 26.30 -32.33
CA LEU A 191 15.42 26.24 -31.03
C LEU A 191 16.02 24.85 -30.87
N ASP A 192 17.33 24.79 -30.66
CA ASP A 192 18.05 23.58 -30.29
C ASP A 192 18.31 23.63 -28.78
N ALA A 193 17.82 22.66 -28.02
CA ALA A 193 18.08 22.48 -26.60
C ALA A 193 19.04 21.30 -26.40
N LEU A 194 20.23 21.58 -25.90
CA LEU A 194 21.34 20.63 -25.80
C LEU A 194 21.81 20.53 -24.35
N VAL A 195 22.34 19.37 -24.01
CA VAL A 195 23.09 19.15 -22.77
C VAL A 195 24.53 18.81 -23.15
N TYR A 196 25.50 19.40 -22.45
CA TYR A 196 26.93 19.16 -22.65
C TYR A 196 27.66 19.08 -21.31
N GLY A 197 28.87 18.53 -21.29
CA GLY A 197 29.65 18.41 -20.06
C GLY A 197 30.59 17.21 -20.05
N ALA A 198 31.13 16.91 -18.86
CA ALA A 198 32.03 15.79 -18.60
C ALA A 198 31.23 14.51 -18.29
N PRO A 199 31.06 13.57 -19.25
CA PRO A 199 30.24 12.38 -19.02
C PRO A 199 30.91 11.41 -18.05
N THR A 200 30.11 10.73 -17.23
CA THR A 200 30.61 9.67 -16.35
C THR A 200 31.25 8.54 -17.18
N PRO A 201 32.48 8.10 -16.85
CA PRO A 201 33.08 6.94 -17.49
C PRO A 201 32.23 5.69 -17.25
N LEU A 202 32.03 4.85 -18.28
CA LEU A 202 31.18 3.64 -18.18
C LEU A 202 31.57 2.73 -16.98
N ALA A 203 32.87 2.60 -16.70
CA ALA A 203 33.37 1.79 -15.58
C ALA A 203 33.12 2.41 -14.18
N ALA A 204 32.70 3.67 -14.13
CA ALA A 204 32.42 4.40 -12.90
C ALA A 204 30.91 4.57 -12.63
N ILE A 205 30.05 4.16 -13.57
CA ILE A 205 28.61 4.08 -13.33
C ILE A 205 28.36 3.02 -12.25
N PRO A 206 27.63 3.35 -11.16
CA PRO A 206 27.28 2.38 -10.14
C PRO A 206 26.52 1.18 -10.73
N GLN A 207 26.73 -0.02 -10.18
CA GLN A 207 26.09 -1.26 -10.64
C GLN A 207 25.00 -1.77 -9.70
N THR A 208 24.84 -1.15 -8.53
CA THR A 208 23.94 -1.58 -7.47
C THR A 208 23.28 -0.38 -6.79
N GLY A 209 22.07 -0.59 -6.28
CA GLY A 209 21.31 0.43 -5.56
C GLY A 209 20.69 1.47 -6.48
N THR A 210 20.22 2.56 -5.88
CA THR A 210 19.54 3.66 -6.57
C THR A 210 20.26 5.00 -6.33
N ALA A 211 20.07 5.97 -7.23
CA ALA A 211 20.47 7.35 -7.04
C ALA A 211 19.29 8.29 -7.32
N ASN A 212 19.10 9.28 -6.44
CA ASN A 212 18.14 10.36 -6.62
C ASN A 212 18.88 11.66 -7.00
N TYR A 213 18.34 12.38 -7.97
CA TYR A 213 18.83 13.67 -8.44
C TYR A 213 17.72 14.69 -8.29
N ASP A 214 18.04 15.86 -7.75
CA ASP A 214 17.18 17.03 -7.88
C ASP A 214 17.39 17.57 -9.29
N ILE A 215 16.30 17.76 -10.03
CA ILE A 215 16.34 18.19 -11.43
C ILE A 215 15.65 19.52 -11.63
N GLU A 216 16.13 20.24 -12.62
CA GLU A 216 15.54 21.45 -13.15
C GLU A 216 15.36 21.29 -14.65
N LEU A 217 14.27 21.88 -15.14
CA LEU A 217 13.88 21.84 -16.53
C LEU A 217 13.87 23.27 -17.08
N ILE A 218 14.46 23.44 -18.26
CA ILE A 218 14.31 24.65 -19.07
C ILE A 218 13.93 24.22 -20.48
N GLY A 219 12.92 24.87 -21.05
CA GLY A 219 12.53 24.59 -22.42
C GLY A 219 11.71 25.69 -23.03
N ALA A 220 11.14 25.39 -24.18
CA ALA A 220 10.17 26.24 -24.83
C ALA A 220 9.15 25.42 -25.62
N ARG A 221 7.96 25.99 -25.80
CA ARG A 221 6.87 25.38 -26.53
C ARG A 221 6.18 26.37 -27.44
N THR A 222 5.65 25.89 -28.57
CA THR A 222 4.86 26.72 -29.47
C THR A 222 3.45 26.91 -28.92
N THR A 223 2.92 28.12 -29.04
CA THR A 223 1.49 28.44 -28.95
C THR A 223 0.95 28.72 -30.35
N SER A 224 -0.32 29.10 -30.47
CA SER A 224 -0.90 29.50 -31.76
C SER A 224 -0.21 30.71 -32.39
N THR A 225 0.51 31.54 -31.63
CA THR A 225 1.08 32.82 -32.13
C THR A 225 2.52 33.10 -31.70
N SER A 226 3.13 32.29 -30.84
CA SER A 226 4.46 32.56 -30.25
C SER A 226 5.20 31.28 -29.85
N ILE A 227 6.50 31.38 -29.57
CA ILE A 227 7.20 30.43 -28.70
C ILE A 227 7.07 30.97 -27.27
N ASN A 228 6.67 30.12 -26.33
CA ASN A 228 6.60 30.46 -24.92
C ASN A 228 7.65 29.65 -24.14
N PRO A 229 8.32 30.28 -23.17
CA PRO A 229 9.27 29.59 -22.34
C PRO A 229 8.60 28.63 -21.34
N MET A 230 9.35 27.60 -21.00
CA MET A 230 9.02 26.59 -20.01
C MET A 230 10.16 26.54 -18.99
N ALA A 231 9.78 26.48 -17.72
CA ALA A 231 10.68 26.18 -16.63
C ALA A 231 10.05 25.05 -15.81
N GLY A 232 10.85 24.27 -15.09
CA GLY A 232 10.33 23.24 -14.21
C GLY A 232 11.35 22.80 -13.18
N ALA A 233 10.87 22.08 -12.19
CA ALA A 233 11.71 21.45 -11.18
C ALA A 233 11.08 20.13 -10.75
N GLY A 234 11.90 19.24 -10.23
CA GLY A 234 11.45 17.95 -9.74
C GLY A 234 12.61 17.05 -9.37
N SER A 235 12.43 15.76 -9.56
CA SER A 235 13.43 14.76 -9.24
C SER A 235 13.60 13.70 -10.33
N ALA A 236 14.80 13.16 -10.45
CA ALA A 236 15.09 11.97 -11.25
C ALA A 236 15.65 10.83 -10.38
N THR A 237 15.30 9.59 -10.68
CA THR A 237 15.84 8.42 -10.01
C THR A 237 16.39 7.44 -11.00
N VAL A 238 17.60 6.95 -10.73
CA VAL A 238 18.26 5.88 -11.48
C VAL A 238 18.28 4.64 -10.59
N ASP A 239 17.74 3.52 -11.09
CA ASP A 239 17.91 2.20 -10.51
C ASP A 239 18.99 1.44 -11.29
N PHE A 240 20.19 1.34 -10.71
CA PHE A 240 21.37 0.83 -11.43
C PHE A 240 21.29 -0.65 -11.82
N PRO A 241 20.74 -1.57 -10.97
CA PRO A 241 20.48 -2.95 -11.36
C PRO A 241 19.61 -3.13 -12.60
N THR A 242 18.53 -2.35 -12.75
CA THR A 242 17.59 -2.48 -13.88
C THR A 242 17.94 -1.55 -15.04
N GLY A 243 18.69 -0.48 -14.79
CA GLY A 243 18.95 0.60 -15.72
C GLY A 243 17.78 1.58 -15.86
N THR A 244 16.67 1.39 -15.15
CA THR A 244 15.51 2.28 -15.30
C THR A 244 15.76 3.65 -14.68
N ILE A 245 15.42 4.70 -15.42
CA ILE A 245 15.45 6.09 -14.97
C ILE A 245 14.03 6.67 -15.01
N LEU A 246 13.62 7.33 -13.93
CA LEU A 246 12.36 8.06 -13.84
C LEU A 246 12.61 9.53 -13.60
N PHE A 247 11.84 10.37 -14.28
CA PHE A 247 11.82 11.83 -14.13
C PHE A 247 10.40 12.24 -13.72
N LEU A 248 10.30 13.05 -12.67
CA LEU A 248 9.04 13.59 -12.18
C LEU A 248 9.22 15.06 -11.84
N GLY A 249 8.19 15.86 -12.05
CA GLY A 249 8.18 17.22 -11.53
C GLY A 249 7.02 18.03 -12.04
N THR A 250 7.14 19.35 -11.92
CA THR A 250 6.15 20.31 -12.40
C THR A 250 6.75 21.27 -13.41
N ILE A 251 5.92 21.73 -14.35
CA ILE A 251 6.27 22.78 -15.29
C ILE A 251 5.55 24.06 -14.92
N THR A 252 6.22 25.19 -15.18
CA THR A 252 5.69 26.55 -15.11
C THR A 252 5.78 27.15 -16.51
N LEU A 253 4.71 27.82 -16.94
CA LEU A 253 4.59 28.37 -18.29
C LEU A 253 4.42 29.88 -18.22
N GLY A 254 5.39 30.63 -18.73
CA GLY A 254 5.29 32.09 -18.87
C GLY A 254 4.91 32.85 -17.59
N GLY A 255 5.40 32.43 -16.42
CA GLY A 255 5.11 33.07 -15.13
C GLY A 255 3.75 32.74 -14.50
N ILE A 256 2.97 31.83 -15.10
CA ILE A 256 1.74 31.27 -14.51
C ILE A 256 2.10 29.91 -13.87
N GLN A 257 1.79 29.75 -12.57
CA GLN A 257 2.18 28.59 -11.74
C GLN A 257 1.43 27.26 -12.00
N ASP A 258 0.70 27.14 -13.11
CA ASP A 258 -0.17 25.97 -13.40
C ASP A 258 0.22 25.24 -14.70
N GLY A 259 1.51 24.96 -14.93
CA GLY A 259 1.98 24.28 -16.16
C GLY A 259 1.85 22.76 -16.17
N GLY A 260 1.13 22.17 -15.20
CA GLY A 260 0.92 20.74 -15.07
C GLY A 260 2.15 19.96 -14.58
N ASP A 261 1.94 18.67 -14.34
CA ASP A 261 3.00 17.72 -14.02
C ASP A 261 3.70 17.22 -15.29
N PHE A 262 4.98 16.89 -15.15
CA PHE A 262 5.74 16.14 -16.16
C PHE A 262 6.21 14.79 -15.62
N PHE A 263 6.31 13.83 -16.53
CA PHE A 263 6.78 12.48 -16.30
C PHE A 263 7.73 12.06 -17.42
N GLY A 264 8.81 11.38 -17.08
CA GLY A 264 9.66 10.70 -18.05
C GLY A 264 10.12 9.34 -17.54
N LYS A 265 10.24 8.38 -18.45
CA LYS A 265 10.82 7.06 -18.20
C LYS A 265 11.87 6.80 -19.26
N ALA A 266 13.08 6.45 -18.87
CA ALA A 266 14.16 6.10 -19.78
C ALA A 266 14.91 4.86 -19.31
N ASP A 267 15.57 4.19 -20.25
CA ASP A 267 16.42 3.04 -19.97
C ASP A 267 17.89 3.44 -20.18
N LEU A 268 18.70 3.29 -19.13
CA LEU A 268 20.14 3.44 -19.15
C LEU A 268 20.77 2.25 -19.88
N SER A 269 21.52 2.57 -20.93
CA SER A 269 22.27 1.60 -21.71
C SER A 269 23.38 0.97 -20.85
N ALA A 270 23.55 -0.35 -20.99
CA ALA A 270 24.66 -1.08 -20.38
C ALA A 270 25.95 -0.96 -21.20
N ASP A 271 25.84 -0.58 -22.48
CA ASP A 271 26.95 -0.54 -23.43
C ASP A 271 27.60 0.84 -23.52
N ASP A 272 26.84 1.90 -23.21
CA ASP A 272 27.32 3.27 -23.18
C ASP A 272 26.59 4.09 -22.09
N ASN A 273 27.17 5.22 -21.70
CA ASN A 273 26.58 6.13 -20.71
C ASN A 273 25.44 6.96 -21.36
N THR A 274 24.51 6.33 -22.05
CA THR A 274 23.35 6.99 -22.66
C THR A 274 22.07 6.39 -22.11
N PHE A 275 21.02 7.20 -22.05
CA PHE A 275 19.68 6.72 -21.81
C PHE A 275 18.70 7.33 -22.80
N VAL A 276 17.71 6.54 -23.21
CA VAL A 276 16.64 6.97 -24.11
C VAL A 276 15.31 6.53 -23.53
N GLY A 277 14.29 7.36 -23.70
CA GLY A 277 13.00 7.16 -23.07
C GLY A 277 11.89 8.01 -23.65
N THR A 278 10.80 8.05 -22.90
CA THR A 278 9.63 8.88 -23.17
C THR A 278 9.57 10.05 -22.20
N PHE A 279 8.99 11.16 -22.68
CA PHE A 279 8.68 12.32 -21.86
C PHE A 279 7.26 12.77 -22.16
N THR A 280 6.50 13.07 -21.11
CA THR A 280 5.13 13.58 -21.20
C THR A 280 4.90 14.70 -20.19
N PHE A 281 4.08 15.66 -20.58
CA PHE A 281 3.54 16.66 -19.67
C PHE A 281 2.18 17.14 -20.17
N THR A 282 1.41 17.79 -19.30
CA THR A 282 0.09 18.31 -19.67
C THR A 282 0.04 19.82 -19.55
N ASP A 283 -0.41 20.49 -20.61
CA ASP A 283 -0.85 21.88 -20.55
C ASP A 283 -2.13 22.05 -21.39
N PHE A 284 -3.28 21.89 -20.74
CA PHE A 284 -4.61 21.75 -21.35
C PHE A 284 -4.77 20.59 -22.37
N GLN A 285 -3.66 20.09 -22.94
CA GLN A 285 -3.50 18.95 -23.83
C GLN A 285 -2.27 18.14 -23.37
N SER A 286 -2.24 16.86 -23.71
CA SER A 286 -1.09 16.00 -23.42
C SER A 286 -0.02 16.16 -24.51
N PHE A 287 1.19 16.56 -24.09
CA PHE A 287 2.39 16.55 -24.91
C PHE A 287 3.12 15.24 -24.69
N ASN A 288 3.44 14.53 -25.76
CA ASN A 288 4.13 13.24 -25.68
C ASN A 288 5.32 13.23 -26.63
N GLY A 289 6.40 12.57 -26.23
CA GLY A 289 7.55 12.38 -27.10
C GLY A 289 8.72 11.71 -26.41
N VAL A 290 9.92 12.07 -26.85
CA VAL A 290 11.16 11.37 -26.51
C VAL A 290 11.99 12.13 -25.48
N LEU A 291 12.76 11.37 -24.70
CA LEU A 291 13.77 11.83 -23.78
C LEU A 291 15.10 11.16 -24.13
N GLN A 292 16.21 11.88 -24.10
CA GLN A 292 17.55 11.33 -24.31
C GLN A 292 18.58 12.05 -23.47
N GLY A 293 19.53 11.33 -22.87
CA GLY A 293 20.49 11.94 -21.94
C GLY A 293 21.65 11.03 -21.51
N LYS A 294 22.43 11.51 -20.53
CA LYS A 294 23.61 10.85 -19.95
C LYS A 294 23.78 11.17 -18.46
N LEU A 295 24.61 10.40 -17.76
CA LEU A 295 25.14 10.72 -16.43
C LEU A 295 26.45 11.51 -16.56
N PHE A 296 26.70 12.45 -15.65
CA PHE A 296 27.85 13.36 -15.67
C PHE A 296 28.62 13.33 -14.35
N GLY A 297 29.93 13.59 -14.44
CA GLY A 297 30.87 13.58 -13.33
C GLY A 297 31.55 12.22 -13.09
N PRO A 298 32.64 12.19 -12.30
CA PRO A 298 33.46 10.99 -12.08
C PRO A 298 32.73 9.76 -11.53
N ALA A 299 31.61 9.93 -10.83
CA ALA A 299 30.83 8.89 -10.16
C ALA A 299 29.31 9.09 -10.30
N ALA A 300 28.87 9.64 -11.43
CA ALA A 300 27.47 9.98 -11.73
C ALA A 300 26.87 10.96 -10.71
N GLU A 301 27.61 12.01 -10.38
CA GLU A 301 27.17 13.08 -9.47
C GLU A 301 26.04 13.94 -10.06
N GLU A 302 25.93 14.00 -11.38
CA GLU A 302 24.95 14.83 -12.09
C GLU A 302 24.27 14.04 -13.22
N ILE A 303 23.10 14.50 -13.64
CA ILE A 303 22.31 13.92 -14.73
C ILE A 303 21.92 15.03 -15.70
N GLY A 304 21.87 14.71 -16.99
CA GLY A 304 21.42 15.65 -18.00
C GLY A 304 20.68 14.98 -19.14
N ALA A 305 19.56 15.57 -19.55
CA ALA A 305 18.73 15.06 -20.64
C ALA A 305 18.16 16.19 -21.50
N SER A 306 17.74 15.86 -22.71
CA SER A 306 16.93 16.71 -23.58
C SER A 306 15.65 15.98 -23.96
N PHE A 307 14.55 16.72 -24.16
CA PHE A 307 13.27 16.17 -24.56
C PHE A 307 12.69 16.88 -25.77
N ALA A 308 11.93 16.15 -26.57
CA ALA A 308 11.15 16.66 -27.70
C ALA A 308 9.76 16.04 -27.68
N THR A 309 8.71 16.88 -27.69
CA THR A 309 7.32 16.44 -27.56
C THR A 309 6.39 17.19 -28.51
N THR A 310 5.25 16.57 -28.82
CA THR A 310 4.17 17.14 -29.64
C THR A 310 2.82 16.83 -28.99
N ASP A 311 1.84 17.71 -29.12
CA ASP A 311 0.46 17.46 -28.69
C ASP A 311 -0.44 16.97 -29.85
N GLY A 312 -1.68 16.60 -29.54
CA GLY A 312 -2.66 16.17 -30.55
C GLY A 312 -3.13 17.27 -31.51
N THR A 313 -2.76 18.53 -31.28
CA THR A 313 -3.18 19.70 -32.08
C THR A 313 -2.07 20.21 -33.02
N GLY A 314 -0.84 19.72 -32.86
CA GLY A 314 0.34 20.10 -33.63
C GLY A 314 1.23 21.15 -32.95
N ALA A 315 0.98 21.49 -31.68
CA ALA A 315 1.90 22.25 -30.86
C ALA A 315 3.07 21.36 -30.42
N VAL A 316 4.26 21.93 -30.36
CA VAL A 316 5.51 21.22 -30.06
C VAL A 316 6.27 21.86 -28.90
N ALA A 317 7.05 21.07 -28.17
CA ALA A 317 7.89 21.54 -27.08
C ALA A 317 9.24 20.80 -27.04
N VAL A 318 10.30 21.53 -26.72
CA VAL A 318 11.64 20.97 -26.46
C VAL A 318 12.27 21.62 -25.24
N GLY A 319 13.21 20.93 -24.61
CA GLY A 319 13.98 21.49 -23.52
C GLY A 319 15.11 20.59 -23.06
N ALA A 320 15.81 21.06 -22.05
CA ALA A 320 16.83 20.32 -21.32
C ALA A 320 16.42 20.15 -19.85
N ILE A 321 16.84 19.03 -19.27
CA ILE A 321 16.75 18.70 -17.87
C ILE A 321 18.18 18.57 -17.36
N LEU A 322 18.50 19.26 -16.28
CA LEU A 322 19.80 19.20 -15.61
C LEU A 322 19.54 18.81 -14.16
N GLY A 323 20.42 18.04 -13.55
CA GLY A 323 20.24 17.65 -12.17
C GLY A 323 21.50 17.26 -11.45
N ARG A 324 21.45 17.38 -10.12
CA ARG A 324 22.54 17.01 -9.22
C ARG A 324 22.02 15.95 -8.27
N ARG A 325 22.85 14.96 -7.98
CA ARG A 325 22.56 13.96 -6.97
C ARG A 325 22.29 14.66 -5.63
N GLY A 326 21.15 14.38 -5.02
CA GLY A 326 20.80 14.89 -3.69
C GLY A 326 21.94 14.57 -2.71
N GLY A 327 22.37 15.56 -1.95
CA GLY A 327 23.56 15.47 -1.11
C GLY A 327 23.40 14.51 0.06
N GLY A 328 23.53 13.21 -0.16
CA GLY A 328 23.68 12.22 0.91
C GLY A 328 22.48 12.07 1.85
N ASP A 329 21.25 12.32 1.39
CA ASP A 329 20.07 11.98 2.18
C ASP A 329 20.14 10.49 2.54
N PRO A 330 20.13 10.14 3.83
CA PRO A 330 20.21 8.75 4.23
C PRO A 330 19.04 7.99 3.60
N PRO A 331 19.27 6.78 3.08
CA PRO A 331 18.19 5.99 2.53
C PRO A 331 17.12 5.80 3.62
N ASN A 332 15.84 5.86 3.26
CA ASN A 332 14.80 5.49 4.21
C ASN A 332 15.06 4.03 4.64
N THR A 333 14.86 3.76 5.91
CA THR A 333 15.00 2.40 6.47
C THR A 333 13.66 1.79 6.85
N GLN A 334 12.64 2.62 7.01
CA GLN A 334 11.28 2.25 7.40
C GLN A 334 10.32 3.39 7.00
N PHE A 335 9.02 3.13 7.15
CA PHE A 335 7.98 4.14 7.10
C PHE A 335 7.80 4.79 8.48
N GLU A 336 7.63 6.11 8.54
CA GLU A 336 7.44 6.82 9.80
C GLU A 336 6.04 6.56 10.41
N PRO A 337 5.96 6.23 11.72
CA PRO A 337 4.70 6.00 12.41
C PRO A 337 4.02 7.34 12.71
N VAL A 338 3.13 7.80 11.84
CA VAL A 338 2.25 8.94 12.14
C VAL A 338 0.80 8.49 11.97
N SER A 339 0.00 8.65 13.03
CA SER A 339 -1.43 8.31 13.08
C SER A 339 -2.15 8.63 11.76
N GLY A 340 -2.34 7.59 10.93
CA GLY A 340 -3.14 7.62 9.72
C GLY A 340 -2.41 7.93 8.40
N VAL A 341 -1.13 8.32 8.39
CA VAL A 341 -0.34 8.44 7.14
C VAL A 341 1.12 8.11 7.41
N ALA A 342 1.51 6.90 7.02
CA ALA A 342 2.90 6.48 6.93
C ALA A 342 3.66 7.29 5.87
N ARG A 343 4.68 8.03 6.29
CA ARG A 343 5.47 8.91 5.40
C ARG A 343 6.91 8.45 5.35
N LEU A 344 7.56 8.70 4.23
CA LEU A 344 9.01 8.57 4.11
C LEU A 344 9.65 9.93 4.35
N GLU A 345 10.84 9.92 4.94
CA GLU A 345 11.61 11.15 5.17
C GLU A 345 12.21 11.65 3.86
N ASN A 346 12.73 10.73 3.05
CA ASN A 346 13.45 11.04 1.82
C ASN A 346 12.72 10.47 0.59
N SER A 347 12.97 11.05 -0.58
CA SER A 347 12.42 10.53 -1.84
C SER A 347 12.91 9.10 -2.09
N GLN A 348 12.00 8.20 -2.45
CA GLN A 348 12.26 6.77 -2.55
C GLN A 348 11.52 6.20 -3.75
N THR A 349 12.15 5.26 -4.45
CA THR A 349 11.47 4.44 -5.45
C THR A 349 11.45 3.00 -4.97
N PHE A 350 10.30 2.37 -5.09
CA PHE A 350 10.06 0.95 -4.87
C PHE A 350 9.67 0.31 -6.19
N VAL A 351 10.15 -0.92 -6.39
CA VAL A 351 9.66 -1.82 -7.42
C VAL A 351 8.84 -2.88 -6.73
N ALA A 352 7.59 -3.00 -7.14
CA ALA A 352 6.61 -3.94 -6.62
C ALA A 352 6.05 -4.80 -7.75
N GLN A 353 5.37 -5.87 -7.35
CA GLN A 353 4.50 -6.62 -8.24
C GLN A 353 3.05 -6.20 -7.96
N GLU A 354 2.28 -5.99 -9.02
CA GLU A 354 0.85 -5.70 -8.96
C GLU A 354 0.07 -6.88 -9.52
N THR A 355 -0.97 -7.30 -8.81
CA THR A 355 -2.02 -8.19 -9.33
C THR A 355 -3.25 -7.38 -9.71
N VAL A 356 -3.80 -7.68 -10.87
CA VAL A 356 -4.82 -6.86 -11.53
C VAL A 356 -6.04 -7.71 -11.88
N LEU A 357 -7.23 -7.19 -11.61
CA LEU A 357 -8.53 -7.67 -12.10
C LEU A 357 -9.12 -6.62 -13.02
N GLU A 358 -9.31 -6.96 -14.29
CA GLU A 358 -9.95 -6.09 -15.29
C GLU A 358 -11.28 -6.69 -15.72
N ALA A 359 -12.29 -5.83 -15.91
CA ALA A 359 -13.60 -6.22 -16.43
C ALA A 359 -14.33 -5.02 -17.05
N ASP A 360 -15.18 -5.30 -18.03
CA ASP A 360 -16.18 -4.35 -18.51
C ASP A 360 -17.43 -4.45 -17.63
N ILE A 361 -17.81 -3.33 -17.02
CA ILE A 361 -18.99 -3.19 -16.16
C ILE A 361 -20.06 -2.37 -16.87
N ALA A 362 -21.22 -2.99 -17.11
CA ALA A 362 -22.39 -2.33 -17.68
C ALA A 362 -23.19 -1.61 -16.58
N GLY A 363 -23.05 -0.28 -16.51
CA GLY A 363 -23.62 0.55 -15.46
C GLY A 363 -22.55 1.08 -14.50
N GLN A 364 -23.00 1.74 -13.43
CA GLN A 364 -22.12 2.23 -12.38
C GLN A 364 -22.09 1.21 -11.24
N ASP A 365 -20.91 0.70 -10.91
CA ASP A 365 -20.73 -0.20 -9.76
C ASP A 365 -21.27 0.45 -8.47
N GLY A 366 -21.97 -0.35 -7.66
CA GLY A 366 -22.73 0.12 -6.50
C GLY A 366 -24.16 0.62 -6.78
N PHE A 367 -24.57 0.74 -8.04
CA PHE A 367 -25.93 1.13 -8.45
C PHE A 367 -26.66 0.05 -9.28
N ILE A 368 -26.00 -1.09 -9.56
CA ILE A 368 -26.53 -2.13 -10.45
C ILE A 368 -27.58 -2.96 -9.70
N GLN A 369 -28.74 -3.16 -10.33
CA GLN A 369 -29.90 -3.84 -9.73
C GLN A 369 -30.16 -5.24 -10.30
N ASP A 370 -29.60 -5.56 -11.47
CA ASP A 370 -29.78 -6.83 -12.16
C ASP A 370 -28.44 -7.57 -12.31
N LEU A 371 -28.48 -8.90 -12.38
CA LEU A 371 -27.30 -9.73 -12.64
C LEU A 371 -26.82 -9.60 -14.09
N GLY A 372 -25.55 -9.97 -14.33
CA GLY A 372 -24.98 -10.06 -15.67
C GLY A 372 -24.37 -8.76 -16.20
N ALA A 373 -23.95 -7.86 -15.31
CA ALA A 373 -23.32 -6.60 -15.68
C ALA A 373 -21.83 -6.73 -16.05
N PHE A 374 -21.20 -7.86 -15.74
CA PHE A 374 -19.77 -8.08 -15.93
C PHE A 374 -19.47 -8.82 -17.23
N SER A 375 -18.45 -8.37 -17.95
CA SER A 375 -17.91 -9.05 -19.13
C SER A 375 -16.41 -8.82 -19.28
N ASN A 376 -15.75 -9.58 -20.15
CA ASN A 376 -14.30 -9.47 -20.40
C ASN A 376 -13.44 -9.50 -19.12
N ILE A 377 -13.81 -10.36 -18.17
CA ILE A 377 -13.13 -10.48 -16.89
C ILE A 377 -11.78 -11.17 -17.10
N THR A 378 -10.69 -10.49 -16.73
CA THR A 378 -9.33 -11.00 -16.82
C THR A 378 -8.56 -10.70 -15.54
N THR A 379 -7.59 -11.56 -15.22
CA THR A 379 -6.60 -11.29 -14.19
C THR A 379 -5.20 -11.30 -14.79
N SER A 380 -4.31 -10.47 -14.26
CA SER A 380 -2.91 -10.42 -14.68
C SER A 380 -2.00 -10.02 -13.52
N THR A 381 -0.71 -10.25 -13.70
CA THR A 381 0.34 -9.85 -12.75
C THR A 381 1.45 -9.17 -13.52
N GLY A 382 1.96 -8.04 -13.02
CA GLY A 382 2.99 -7.26 -13.71
C GLY A 382 3.80 -6.36 -12.78
N PRO A 383 4.89 -5.75 -13.28
CA PRO A 383 5.69 -4.82 -12.51
C PRO A 383 4.92 -3.51 -12.26
N LEU A 384 5.10 -2.96 -11.06
CA LEU A 384 4.60 -1.65 -10.67
C LEU A 384 5.71 -0.90 -9.96
N GLY A 385 6.07 0.25 -10.50
CA GLY A 385 6.95 1.18 -9.84
C GLY A 385 6.16 2.17 -8.99
N ILE A 386 6.68 2.45 -7.80
CA ILE A 386 6.06 3.36 -6.83
C ILE A 386 7.15 4.32 -6.37
N ARG A 387 6.96 5.61 -6.60
CA ARG A 387 7.91 6.64 -6.19
C ARG A 387 7.26 7.58 -5.19
N TYR A 388 7.86 7.72 -4.01
CA TYR A 388 7.56 8.83 -3.12
C TYR A 388 8.52 9.98 -3.40
N ASP A 389 7.96 11.17 -3.60
CA ASP A 389 8.63 12.44 -3.67
C ASP A 389 8.42 13.17 -2.33
N ALA A 390 9.49 13.26 -1.53
CA ALA A 390 9.45 13.88 -0.22
C ALA A 390 9.30 15.40 -0.28
N ASP A 391 9.73 16.03 -1.38
CA ASP A 391 9.67 17.48 -1.56
C ASP A 391 8.25 17.95 -1.81
N GLN A 392 7.49 17.15 -2.54
CA GLN A 392 6.11 17.42 -2.90
C GLN A 392 5.11 16.70 -2.00
N ASP A 393 5.59 15.82 -1.10
CA ASP A 393 4.76 14.91 -0.32
C ASP A 393 3.79 14.18 -1.25
N ARG A 394 4.32 13.36 -2.16
CA ARG A 394 3.55 12.81 -3.28
C ARG A 394 4.00 11.42 -3.65
N TYR A 395 3.08 10.49 -3.89
CA TYR A 395 3.36 9.21 -4.53
C TYR A 395 3.11 9.28 -6.03
N VAL A 396 3.91 8.57 -6.80
CA VAL A 396 3.71 8.34 -8.23
C VAL A 396 3.78 6.85 -8.49
N LEU A 397 2.69 6.32 -9.02
CA LEU A 397 2.60 4.94 -9.47
C LEU A 397 2.85 4.93 -10.97
N PHE A 398 3.67 3.99 -11.45
CA PHE A 398 3.96 3.85 -12.85
C PHE A 398 4.11 2.39 -13.23
N ASN A 399 3.57 2.02 -14.39
CA ASN A 399 3.83 0.74 -15.04
C ASN A 399 4.21 1.02 -16.50
N ASP A 400 4.35 -0.02 -17.32
CA ASP A 400 4.83 0.14 -18.70
C ASP A 400 3.93 1.02 -19.58
N ASP A 401 2.65 1.13 -19.25
CA ASP A 401 1.64 1.80 -20.09
C ASP A 401 1.04 3.06 -19.47
N ARG A 402 1.24 3.32 -18.16
CA ARG A 402 0.54 4.38 -17.41
C ARG A 402 1.39 4.94 -16.27
N SER A 403 1.21 6.23 -15.97
CA SER A 403 1.72 6.87 -14.75
C SER A 403 0.63 7.70 -14.09
N LEU A 404 0.62 7.73 -12.76
CA LEU A 404 -0.42 8.34 -11.93
C LEU A 404 0.20 8.96 -10.68
N ILE A 405 -0.30 10.12 -10.28
CA ILE A 405 0.31 10.99 -9.26
C ILE A 405 -0.70 11.28 -8.14
N PHE A 406 -0.27 11.24 -6.87
CA PHE A 406 -1.14 11.33 -5.69
C PHE A 406 -0.48 12.11 -4.54
N SER A 407 -1.21 13.04 -3.91
CA SER A 407 -0.67 13.68 -2.70
C SER A 407 -0.52 12.66 -1.57
N GLY A 408 0.63 12.69 -0.89
CA GLY A 408 0.94 11.91 0.30
C GLY A 408 0.07 12.28 1.51
N SER A 409 -0.62 13.42 1.47
CA SER A 409 -1.54 13.86 2.53
C SER A 409 -3.01 13.48 2.33
N ASP A 410 -3.37 12.91 1.18
CA ASP A 410 -4.77 12.74 0.78
C ASP A 410 -5.12 11.26 0.60
N PRO A 411 -5.79 10.62 1.57
CA PRO A 411 -6.27 9.26 1.38
C PRO A 411 -7.59 9.19 0.58
N LEU A 412 -8.31 10.29 0.28
CA LEU A 412 -9.72 10.18 -0.13
C LEU A 412 -10.25 11.35 -1.00
N ASN A 413 -10.65 10.99 -2.23
CA ASN A 413 -11.62 11.62 -3.16
C ASN A 413 -11.06 12.40 -4.36
N ASN A 414 -11.36 11.90 -5.57
CA ASN A 414 -12.48 12.49 -6.30
C ASN A 414 -13.05 11.61 -7.42
N LEU A 415 -14.34 11.31 -7.27
CA LEU A 415 -15.22 10.75 -8.29
C LEU A 415 -15.80 11.90 -9.14
N LEU A 416 -15.78 11.70 -10.46
CA LEU A 416 -16.62 12.32 -11.51
C LEU A 416 -16.32 13.76 -11.96
N GLY A 417 -15.87 13.90 -13.22
CA GLY A 417 -15.98 15.16 -13.95
C GLY A 417 -15.38 15.20 -15.36
N GLY A 418 -16.15 14.82 -16.39
CA GLY A 418 -15.89 15.21 -17.79
C GLY A 418 -15.90 14.08 -18.81
N SER A 419 -16.12 14.39 -20.08
CA SER A 419 -16.65 13.52 -21.15
C SER A 419 -15.79 12.33 -21.64
N GLU A 420 -14.70 12.03 -20.95
CA GLU A 420 -14.06 10.72 -20.85
C GLU A 420 -13.71 10.55 -19.36
N SER A 421 -14.66 10.04 -18.57
CA SER A 421 -14.55 10.07 -17.11
C SER A 421 -13.63 8.94 -16.64
N SER A 422 -12.33 9.20 -16.61
CA SER A 422 -11.41 8.39 -15.82
C SER A 422 -11.62 8.72 -14.33
N SER A 423 -12.04 7.74 -13.53
CA SER A 423 -12.12 7.88 -12.07
C SER A 423 -11.15 6.91 -11.43
N LEU A 424 -10.32 7.42 -10.52
CA LEU A 424 -9.32 6.66 -9.82
C LEU A 424 -9.49 6.82 -8.31
N THR A 425 -9.70 5.71 -7.59
CA THR A 425 -9.85 5.69 -6.13
C THR A 425 -8.80 4.76 -5.55
N THR A 426 -8.00 5.24 -4.59
CA THR A 426 -7.06 4.41 -3.83
C THR A 426 -7.72 3.99 -2.52
N PHE A 427 -7.55 2.72 -2.14
CA PHE A 427 -7.92 2.27 -0.80
C PHE A 427 -6.64 2.03 -0.01
N ALA A 428 -6.48 2.83 1.04
CA ALA A 428 -5.45 2.63 2.03
C ALA A 428 -5.90 1.53 2.97
N PHE A 429 -5.24 0.38 2.92
CA PHE A 429 -5.34 -0.62 3.96
C PHE A 429 -4.04 -0.61 4.75
N ASP A 430 -4.02 0.14 5.86
CA ASP A 430 -2.95 0.04 6.84
C ASP A 430 -3.42 -0.97 7.91
N PRO A 431 -2.88 -2.21 7.90
CA PRO A 431 -3.37 -3.23 8.80
C PRO A 431 -3.06 -2.85 10.24
N SER A 432 -4.08 -2.47 11.00
CA SER A 432 -3.96 -2.32 12.45
C SER A 432 -4.05 -3.68 13.13
N PHE A 433 -2.97 -4.05 13.82
CA PHE A 433 -2.88 -5.23 14.68
C PHE A 433 -3.04 -4.77 16.14
N GLY A 434 -4.21 -4.19 16.43
CA GLY A 434 -4.46 -3.51 17.70
C GLY A 434 -3.72 -2.18 17.79
N GLN A 435 -2.69 -2.11 18.64
CA GLN A 435 -1.84 -0.92 18.85
C GLN A 435 -0.56 -0.91 18.00
N ARG A 436 -0.34 -1.95 17.18
CA ARG A 436 0.85 -2.09 16.31
C ARG A 436 0.46 -1.91 14.84
N GLU A 437 1.30 -1.21 14.09
CA GLU A 437 1.19 -0.98 12.64
C GLU A 437 2.45 -1.54 11.96
N THR A 438 2.40 -1.76 10.64
CA THR A 438 3.59 -2.16 9.88
C THR A 438 4.54 -0.97 9.71
N GLU A 439 5.83 -1.18 9.83
CA GLU A 439 6.91 -0.21 9.69
C GLU A 439 7.69 -0.41 8.38
N PHE A 440 7.67 -1.59 7.78
CA PHE A 440 8.51 -1.94 6.64
C PHE A 440 7.74 -2.29 5.36
N VAL A 441 6.49 -2.76 5.46
CA VAL A 441 5.63 -3.13 4.32
C VAL A 441 4.37 -2.29 4.27
N ARG A 442 3.92 -1.97 3.05
CA ARG A 442 2.61 -1.37 2.78
C ARG A 442 1.86 -2.21 1.75
N HIS A 443 0.59 -2.46 2.04
CA HIS A 443 -0.36 -3.03 1.11
C HIS A 443 -1.34 -1.95 0.68
N ARG A 444 -1.59 -1.84 -0.63
CA ARG A 444 -2.48 -0.83 -1.20
C ARG A 444 -3.27 -1.42 -2.35
N SER A 445 -4.43 -0.82 -2.60
CA SER A 445 -5.21 -1.08 -3.78
C SER A 445 -5.69 0.21 -4.45
N TRP A 446 -6.03 0.08 -5.72
CA TRP A 446 -6.60 1.15 -6.51
C TRP A 446 -7.62 0.63 -7.51
N LEU A 447 -8.58 1.49 -7.83
CA LEU A 447 -9.65 1.27 -8.78
C LEU A 447 -9.51 2.30 -9.88
N PHE A 448 -9.33 1.88 -11.13
CA PHE A 448 -9.38 2.73 -12.31
C PHE A 448 -10.58 2.34 -13.17
N ALA A 449 -11.43 3.30 -13.55
CA ALA A 449 -12.51 3.06 -14.50
C ALA A 449 -12.43 4.07 -15.66
N ARG A 450 -12.58 3.61 -16.90
CA ARG A 450 -12.69 4.45 -18.11
C ARG A 450 -13.81 3.94 -19.02
N GLY A 451 -14.53 4.82 -19.71
CA GLY A 451 -15.59 4.37 -20.62
C GLY A 451 -16.25 5.46 -21.45
N THR A 452 -16.91 5.04 -22.53
CA THR A 452 -17.80 5.86 -23.37
C THR A 452 -19.20 5.23 -23.36
N GLY A 453 -20.23 6.01 -23.01
CA GLY A 453 -21.61 5.48 -22.90
C GLY A 453 -21.90 4.78 -21.57
N SER A 454 -22.62 3.65 -21.59
CA SER A 454 -23.13 2.94 -20.40
C SER A 454 -22.23 1.80 -19.88
N ILE A 455 -21.08 1.53 -20.51
CA ILE A 455 -20.14 0.47 -20.12
C ILE A 455 -18.80 1.12 -19.78
N ALA A 456 -18.20 0.71 -18.66
CA ALA A 456 -16.88 1.16 -18.22
C ALA A 456 -15.92 -0.02 -18.09
N GLU A 457 -14.76 0.08 -18.74
CA GLU A 457 -13.61 -0.79 -18.48
C GLU A 457 -13.07 -0.41 -17.09
N THR A 458 -13.10 -1.37 -16.18
CA THR A 458 -12.79 -1.20 -14.77
C THR A 458 -11.63 -2.12 -14.38
N ARG A 459 -10.66 -1.57 -13.67
CA ARG A 459 -9.41 -2.21 -13.25
C ARG A 459 -9.24 -2.07 -11.75
N PHE A 460 -9.13 -3.18 -11.06
CA PHE A 460 -8.75 -3.26 -9.64
C PHE A 460 -7.32 -3.77 -9.55
N GLY A 461 -6.45 -3.04 -8.89
CA GLY A 461 -5.06 -3.45 -8.68
C GLY A 461 -4.73 -3.54 -7.20
N HIS A 462 -4.01 -4.60 -6.80
CA HIS A 462 -3.47 -4.78 -5.47
C HIS A 462 -1.96 -4.97 -5.56
N HIS A 463 -1.22 -4.36 -4.64
CA HIS A 463 0.24 -4.42 -4.59
C HIS A 463 0.76 -4.28 -3.17
N VAL A 464 1.92 -4.90 -2.92
CA VAL A 464 2.70 -4.72 -1.70
C VAL A 464 4.06 -4.10 -2.03
N PHE A 465 4.51 -3.16 -1.21
CA PHE A 465 5.80 -2.50 -1.40
C PHE A 465 6.42 -2.07 -0.07
N GLY A 466 7.73 -1.88 -0.04
CA GLY A 466 8.42 -1.51 1.18
C GLY A 466 9.89 -1.90 1.20
N PHE A 467 10.44 -2.02 2.41
CA PHE A 467 11.84 -2.32 2.68
C PHE A 467 12.04 -3.84 2.78
N ALA A 468 12.26 -4.50 1.65
CA ALA A 468 12.44 -5.94 1.59
C ALA A 468 13.63 -6.40 2.46
N THR A 469 13.44 -7.50 3.19
CA THR A 469 14.54 -8.16 3.90
C THR A 469 15.59 -8.63 2.90
N ALA A 470 16.87 -8.46 3.22
CA ALA A 470 17.93 -8.94 2.35
C ALA A 470 17.91 -10.49 2.25
N ASP A 471 18.19 -11.06 1.07
CA ASP A 471 18.22 -12.51 0.84
C ASP A 471 19.04 -13.29 1.89
N ALA A 472 20.18 -12.70 2.29
CA ALA A 472 21.10 -13.27 3.28
C ALA A 472 20.65 -13.08 4.74
N ALA A 473 19.67 -12.21 5.00
CA ALA A 473 19.09 -11.96 6.32
C ALA A 473 17.87 -12.84 6.60
N ILE A 474 17.30 -13.50 5.59
CA ILE A 474 16.25 -14.50 5.78
C ILE A 474 16.82 -15.70 6.53
N ALA A 475 16.29 -15.96 7.72
CA ALA A 475 16.59 -17.16 8.48
C ALA A 475 16.19 -18.43 7.69
N ARG A 476 17.01 -19.48 7.74
CA ARG A 476 16.82 -20.73 6.97
C ARG A 476 16.71 -21.97 7.87
N THR A 477 16.35 -21.75 9.14
CA THR A 477 16.22 -22.78 10.16
C THR A 477 15.19 -22.32 11.19
N GLY A 478 14.44 -23.25 11.78
CA GLY A 478 13.39 -22.95 12.75
C GLY A 478 12.07 -22.62 12.07
N SER A 479 11.24 -21.82 12.71
CA SER A 479 9.94 -21.40 12.18
C SER A 479 9.65 -19.95 12.52
N ALA A 480 8.75 -19.32 11.77
CA ALA A 480 8.24 -17.99 12.07
C ALA A 480 6.73 -17.92 11.80
N GLY A 481 6.02 -17.23 12.68
CA GLY A 481 4.59 -16.97 12.56
C GLY A 481 4.31 -15.47 12.49
N TYR A 482 3.30 -15.10 11.71
CA TYR A 482 2.89 -13.72 11.47
C TYR A 482 1.37 -13.61 11.57
N ALA A 483 0.89 -12.61 12.29
CA ALA A 483 -0.50 -12.19 12.16
C ALA A 483 -0.64 -11.43 10.85
N ILE A 484 -1.58 -11.82 9.99
CA ILE A 484 -1.85 -11.19 8.71
C ILE A 484 -3.24 -10.55 8.66
N ARG A 485 -3.35 -9.55 7.81
CA ARG A 485 -4.62 -9.05 7.31
C ARG A 485 -4.69 -9.28 5.81
N VAL A 486 -5.88 -9.64 5.34
CA VAL A 486 -6.14 -9.95 3.93
C VAL A 486 -7.25 -9.02 3.45
N ASP A 487 -7.10 -8.44 2.26
CA ASP A 487 -8.20 -7.76 1.56
C ASP A 487 -8.13 -7.96 0.05
N GLY A 488 -9.26 -7.71 -0.61
CA GLY A 488 -9.35 -7.81 -2.05
C GLY A 488 -10.71 -7.45 -2.63
N THR A 489 -10.79 -7.60 -3.94
CA THR A 489 -12.02 -7.39 -4.73
C THR A 489 -12.30 -8.62 -5.60
N ALA A 490 -13.56 -9.04 -5.62
CA ALA A 490 -14.06 -10.10 -6.46
C ALA A 490 -15.15 -9.59 -7.42
N ILE A 491 -15.11 -10.11 -8.65
CA ILE A 491 -16.17 -9.98 -9.66
C ILE A 491 -16.73 -11.38 -9.90
N ASP A 492 -18.02 -11.54 -9.68
CA ASP A 492 -18.70 -12.83 -9.75
C ASP A 492 -20.11 -12.63 -10.30
N ASP A 493 -20.49 -13.45 -11.28
CA ASP A 493 -21.74 -13.32 -12.01
C ASP A 493 -22.99 -13.67 -11.18
N ALA A 494 -22.81 -14.28 -10.02
CA ALA A 494 -23.86 -14.50 -9.04
C ALA A 494 -24.27 -13.21 -8.29
N PHE A 495 -23.50 -12.13 -8.43
CA PHE A 495 -23.75 -10.86 -7.75
C PHE A 495 -23.95 -9.71 -8.75
N ARG A 496 -24.62 -8.64 -8.29
CA ARG A 496 -24.99 -7.51 -9.17
C ARG A 496 -23.85 -6.50 -9.27
N ASN A 497 -23.15 -6.28 -8.15
CA ASN A 497 -22.04 -5.35 -8.00
C ASN A 497 -20.79 -6.11 -7.53
N THR A 498 -19.64 -5.44 -7.56
CA THR A 498 -18.40 -6.05 -7.09
C THR A 498 -18.49 -6.42 -5.60
N MET A 499 -17.75 -7.46 -5.21
CA MET A 499 -17.68 -7.92 -3.83
C MET A 499 -16.32 -7.53 -3.25
N GLY A 500 -16.31 -6.63 -2.27
CA GLY A 500 -15.13 -6.38 -1.45
C GLY A 500 -15.01 -7.45 -0.37
N PHE A 501 -13.79 -7.83 -0.02
CA PHE A 501 -13.55 -8.72 1.11
C PHE A 501 -12.37 -8.25 1.95
N ASN A 502 -12.44 -8.52 3.25
CA ASN A 502 -11.34 -8.29 4.17
C ASN A 502 -11.40 -9.28 5.34
N GLY A 503 -10.28 -9.46 6.03
CA GLY A 503 -10.16 -10.43 7.10
C GLY A 503 -8.86 -10.37 7.87
N ALA A 504 -8.80 -11.15 8.94
CA ALA A 504 -7.60 -11.38 9.74
C ALA A 504 -7.28 -12.87 9.78
N GLY A 505 -6.00 -13.17 9.94
CA GLY A 505 -5.54 -14.54 9.98
C GLY A 505 -4.08 -14.68 10.36
N ASP A 506 -3.57 -15.87 10.12
CA ASP A 506 -2.22 -16.29 10.46
C ASP A 506 -1.47 -16.72 9.20
N PHE A 507 -0.18 -16.40 9.14
CA PHE A 507 0.78 -16.86 8.16
C PHE A 507 1.96 -17.48 8.88
N PHE A 508 2.30 -18.71 8.50
CA PHE A 508 3.38 -19.48 9.10
C PHE A 508 4.35 -19.93 8.04
N VAL A 509 5.63 -19.95 8.40
CA VAL A 509 6.70 -20.53 7.61
C VAL A 509 7.56 -21.45 8.46
N ASP A 510 7.73 -22.68 7.99
CA ASP A 510 8.80 -23.56 8.43
C ASP A 510 10.05 -23.18 7.64
N LEU A 511 11.04 -22.59 8.31
CA LEU A 511 12.25 -22.07 7.68
C LEU A 511 13.25 -23.20 7.36
N GLU A 512 13.08 -24.38 7.94
CA GLU A 512 13.92 -25.56 7.65
C GLU A 512 13.48 -26.27 6.37
N THR A 513 12.17 -26.45 6.18
CA THR A 513 11.61 -27.06 4.96
C THR A 513 11.34 -26.03 3.86
N GLY A 514 11.09 -24.78 4.23
CA GLY A 514 10.59 -23.73 3.35
C GLY A 514 9.06 -23.74 3.18
N GLU A 515 8.33 -24.67 3.80
CA GLU A 515 6.89 -24.76 3.65
C GLU A 515 6.18 -23.57 4.29
N ILE A 516 5.19 -23.01 3.58
CA ILE A 516 4.37 -21.88 4.01
C ILE A 516 2.92 -22.29 4.04
N SER A 517 2.24 -21.94 5.12
CA SER A 517 0.80 -22.09 5.30
C SER A 517 0.19 -20.79 5.82
N ALA A 518 -0.97 -20.39 5.30
CA ALA A 518 -1.72 -19.27 5.84
C ALA A 518 -3.22 -19.55 5.83
N PHE A 519 -3.93 -18.97 6.80
CA PHE A 519 -5.38 -19.04 6.93
C PHE A 519 -5.93 -17.72 7.46
N ALA A 520 -7.00 -17.19 6.86
CA ALA A 520 -7.72 -16.04 7.39
C ALA A 520 -9.24 -16.23 7.23
N GLU A 521 -10.01 -15.76 8.20
CA GLU A 521 -11.46 -15.62 8.05
C GLU A 521 -11.78 -14.35 7.27
N LEU A 522 -12.72 -14.41 6.33
CA LEU A 522 -13.08 -13.30 5.46
C LEU A 522 -14.55 -12.92 5.62
N ASP A 523 -14.79 -11.62 5.75
CA ASP A 523 -16.11 -11.00 5.57
C ASP A 523 -16.18 -10.41 4.16
N TYR A 524 -17.23 -10.78 3.42
CA TYR A 524 -17.53 -10.27 2.09
C TYR A 524 -18.70 -9.29 2.15
N GLY A 525 -18.59 -8.19 1.42
CA GLY A 525 -19.66 -7.20 1.26
C GLY A 525 -19.81 -6.77 -0.18
N GLU A 526 -21.05 -6.81 -0.68
CA GLU A 526 -21.38 -6.22 -1.98
C GLU A 526 -21.20 -4.71 -1.93
N ASN A 527 -20.45 -4.17 -2.89
CA ASN A 527 -20.31 -2.73 -3.05
C ASN A 527 -21.68 -2.14 -3.40
N THR A 528 -22.24 -1.33 -2.51
CA THR A 528 -23.51 -0.63 -2.73
C THR A 528 -23.37 0.82 -2.29
N ILE A 529 -23.67 1.73 -3.21
CA ILE A 529 -23.65 3.18 -2.94
C ILE A 529 -25.10 3.70 -2.82
N ASN A 530 -26.04 3.02 -3.48
CA ASN A 530 -27.45 3.35 -3.41
C ASN A 530 -28.12 2.71 -2.18
N ALA A 531 -28.59 3.54 -1.25
CA ALA A 531 -29.33 3.10 -0.06
C ALA A 531 -30.63 2.32 -0.35
N ALA A 532 -31.11 2.31 -1.59
CA ALA A 532 -32.25 1.50 -2.02
C ALA A 532 -31.87 0.03 -2.34
N ILE A 533 -30.58 -0.30 -2.43
CA ILE A 533 -30.07 -1.66 -2.65
C ILE A 533 -29.62 -2.20 -1.29
N THR A 534 -30.11 -3.38 -0.90
CA THR A 534 -29.62 -4.07 0.30
C THR A 534 -28.37 -4.87 -0.08
N ALA A 535 -27.22 -4.49 0.47
CA ALA A 535 -25.95 -5.17 0.22
C ALA A 535 -26.02 -6.64 0.65
N GLU A 536 -25.59 -7.54 -0.24
CA GLU A 536 -25.34 -8.92 0.17
C GLU A 536 -24.04 -9.04 0.94
N THR A 537 -24.08 -9.78 2.04
CA THR A 537 -22.89 -10.14 2.83
C THR A 537 -22.74 -11.65 2.87
N ARG A 538 -21.49 -12.11 2.93
CA ARG A 538 -21.11 -13.52 3.05
C ARG A 538 -19.91 -13.63 3.99
N ARG A 539 -19.70 -14.84 4.51
CA ARG A 539 -18.47 -15.22 5.21
C ARG A 539 -17.78 -16.33 4.46
N GLY A 540 -16.46 -16.36 4.54
CA GLY A 540 -15.64 -17.42 3.99
C GLY A 540 -14.26 -17.38 4.60
N SER A 541 -13.31 -17.97 3.89
CA SER A 541 -11.94 -18.13 4.35
C SER A 541 -10.97 -17.98 3.19
N PHE A 542 -9.78 -17.48 3.51
CA PHE A 542 -8.61 -17.46 2.66
C PHE A 542 -7.61 -18.51 3.15
N ARG A 543 -6.98 -19.22 2.21
CA ARG A 543 -5.85 -20.11 2.48
C ARG A 543 -4.74 -19.89 1.48
N PHE A 544 -3.50 -19.94 1.97
CA PHE A 544 -2.28 -19.97 1.16
C PHE A 544 -1.48 -21.22 1.52
N ALA A 545 -0.98 -21.93 0.51
CA ALA A 545 -0.02 -23.01 0.67
C ALA A 545 1.08 -22.83 -0.37
N GLY A 546 2.33 -22.72 0.06
CA GLY A 546 3.44 -22.41 -0.85
C GLY A 546 4.81 -22.72 -0.26
N ASP A 547 5.84 -22.28 -0.97
CA ASP A 547 7.23 -22.56 -0.62
C ASP A 547 8.06 -21.27 -0.63
N LEU A 548 8.86 -21.08 0.41
CA LEU A 548 9.93 -20.10 0.49
C LEU A 548 11.10 -20.53 -0.41
N SER A 549 11.53 -19.64 -1.30
CA SER A 549 12.71 -19.84 -2.13
C SER A 549 13.94 -20.14 -1.27
N ALA A 550 14.67 -21.21 -1.59
CA ALA A 550 15.87 -21.62 -0.84
C ALA A 550 17.03 -20.60 -0.89
N ALA A 551 16.99 -19.63 -1.80
CA ALA A 551 18.08 -18.68 -2.03
C ALA A 551 17.67 -17.21 -1.97
N GLN A 552 16.40 -16.89 -2.25
CA GLN A 552 15.91 -15.52 -2.34
C GLN A 552 14.90 -15.23 -1.25
N ASN A 553 14.71 -13.95 -0.91
CA ASN A 553 13.56 -13.46 -0.17
C ASN A 553 12.35 -13.39 -1.09
N ALA A 554 11.80 -14.55 -1.43
CA ALA A 554 10.62 -14.67 -2.27
C ALA A 554 9.91 -15.99 -1.95
N PHE A 555 8.59 -15.97 -1.98
CA PHE A 555 7.78 -17.17 -1.89
C PHE A 555 6.62 -17.11 -2.89
N ASP A 556 6.20 -18.29 -3.33
CA ASP A 556 5.07 -18.47 -4.24
C ASP A 556 4.21 -19.65 -3.77
N GLY A 557 2.93 -19.62 -4.08
CA GLY A 557 2.01 -20.66 -3.61
C GLY A 557 0.65 -20.65 -4.28
N THR A 558 -0.15 -21.64 -3.90
CA THR A 558 -1.55 -21.77 -4.28
C THR A 558 -2.41 -21.03 -3.27
N VAL A 559 -3.39 -20.28 -3.78
CA VAL A 559 -4.39 -19.58 -2.98
C VAL A 559 -5.76 -20.20 -3.20
N THR A 560 -6.50 -20.42 -2.12
CA THR A 560 -7.92 -20.83 -2.19
C THR A 560 -8.79 -19.94 -1.33
N LEU A 561 -9.99 -19.61 -1.84
CA LEU A 561 -10.99 -18.85 -1.10
C LEU A 561 -12.36 -19.51 -1.23
N ASP A 562 -13.19 -19.41 -0.19
CA ASP A 562 -14.59 -19.86 -0.19
C ASP A 562 -15.58 -18.75 0.22
N GLY A 563 -16.85 -19.06 0.41
CA GLY A 563 -17.90 -18.10 0.81
C GLY A 563 -18.66 -17.44 -0.36
N LEU A 564 -17.97 -17.09 -1.46
CA LEU A 564 -18.60 -16.71 -2.74
C LEU A 564 -18.68 -17.88 -3.75
N GLY A 565 -18.06 -19.01 -3.41
CA GLY A 565 -17.79 -20.15 -4.28
C GLY A 565 -16.35 -20.62 -4.08
N ASP A 566 -15.97 -21.76 -4.66
CA ASP A 566 -14.60 -22.29 -4.52
C ASP A 566 -13.64 -21.62 -5.53
N TYR A 567 -12.91 -20.61 -5.07
CA TYR A 567 -11.88 -19.93 -5.84
C TYR A 567 -10.53 -20.60 -5.66
N THR A 568 -9.77 -20.73 -6.74
CA THR A 568 -8.38 -21.21 -6.69
C THR A 568 -7.50 -20.38 -7.61
N GLY A 569 -6.27 -20.12 -7.19
CA GLY A 569 -5.28 -19.42 -7.99
C GLY A 569 -3.90 -19.45 -7.36
N ALA A 570 -3.13 -18.40 -7.61
CA ALA A 570 -1.75 -18.31 -7.19
C ALA A 570 -1.49 -17.00 -6.46
N GLY A 571 -0.55 -17.03 -5.52
CA GLY A 571 -0.05 -15.86 -4.82
C GLY A 571 1.46 -15.91 -4.70
N SER A 572 2.03 -14.72 -4.52
CA SER A 572 3.46 -14.49 -4.38
C SER A 572 3.70 -13.42 -3.32
N GLY A 573 4.88 -13.41 -2.72
CA GLY A 573 5.24 -12.40 -1.73
C GLY A 573 6.67 -12.52 -1.24
N GLN A 574 7.00 -11.70 -0.24
CA GLN A 574 8.32 -11.63 0.38
C GLN A 574 8.23 -11.10 1.82
N PHE A 575 9.34 -11.19 2.55
CA PHE A 575 9.50 -10.62 3.89
C PHE A 575 10.08 -9.20 3.84
N PHE A 576 9.74 -8.39 4.83
CA PHE A 576 10.14 -6.99 4.94
C PHE A 576 10.73 -6.70 6.31
N GLY A 577 11.60 -5.69 6.37
CA GLY A 577 12.37 -5.33 7.55
C GLY A 577 13.73 -6.04 7.62
N PRO A 578 14.69 -5.54 8.40
CA PRO A 578 16.05 -6.06 8.44
C PRO A 578 16.15 -7.51 8.94
N ASN A 579 15.17 -8.02 9.69
CA ASN A 579 15.14 -9.37 10.26
C ASN A 579 13.86 -10.14 9.90
N ALA A 580 13.19 -9.80 8.79
CA ALA A 580 11.89 -10.36 8.41
C ALA A 580 10.83 -10.14 9.51
N GLU A 581 10.76 -8.92 10.04
CA GLU A 581 9.74 -8.53 11.02
C GLU A 581 8.33 -8.52 10.44
N GLU A 582 8.21 -8.48 9.11
CA GLU A 582 6.95 -8.32 8.41
C GLU A 582 6.89 -9.20 7.15
N VAL A 583 5.67 -9.50 6.72
CA VAL A 583 5.41 -10.28 5.51
C VAL A 583 4.39 -9.55 4.64
N GLY A 584 4.50 -9.69 3.31
CA GLY A 584 3.48 -9.18 2.40
C GLY A 584 3.45 -9.92 1.09
N GLY A 585 2.25 -10.01 0.50
CA GLY A 585 2.05 -10.68 -0.77
C GLY A 585 0.77 -10.25 -1.49
N THR A 586 0.66 -10.69 -2.74
CA THR A 586 -0.50 -10.46 -3.62
C THR A 586 -0.95 -11.76 -4.25
N PHE A 587 -2.21 -11.85 -4.66
CA PHE A 587 -2.75 -13.05 -5.28
C PHE A 587 -3.87 -12.76 -6.28
N THR A 588 -4.05 -13.73 -7.18
CA THR A 588 -5.20 -13.82 -8.08
C THR A 588 -5.89 -15.16 -7.88
N ALA A 589 -7.20 -15.23 -8.03
CA ALA A 589 -7.93 -16.50 -8.05
C ALA A 589 -9.16 -16.43 -8.94
N SER A 590 -9.61 -17.59 -9.43
CA SER A 590 -10.85 -17.71 -10.20
C SER A 590 -11.57 -19.02 -9.87
N ARG A 591 -12.88 -19.06 -10.16
CA ARG A 591 -13.66 -20.30 -10.19
C ARG A 591 -14.09 -20.66 -11.62
N GLY A 592 -13.34 -20.18 -12.62
CA GLY A 592 -13.66 -20.27 -14.05
C GLY A 592 -14.48 -19.09 -14.55
N ALA A 593 -15.36 -19.32 -15.54
CA ALA A 593 -16.17 -18.26 -16.17
C ALA A 593 -17.17 -17.57 -15.22
N GLY A 594 -17.43 -18.16 -14.04
CA GLY A 594 -18.37 -17.64 -13.04
C GLY A 594 -17.77 -16.67 -12.02
N GLY A 595 -16.49 -16.31 -12.12
CA GLY A 595 -15.93 -15.23 -11.30
C GLY A 595 -14.42 -15.27 -11.12
N SER A 596 -13.84 -14.08 -10.91
CA SER A 596 -12.41 -13.85 -10.67
C SER A 596 -12.21 -12.81 -9.57
N LEU A 597 -11.11 -12.92 -8.85
CA LEU A 597 -10.75 -12.01 -7.77
C LEU A 597 -9.25 -11.73 -7.72
N VAL A 598 -8.92 -10.61 -7.09
CA VAL A 598 -7.56 -10.20 -6.73
C VAL A 598 -7.53 -9.70 -5.30
N GLY A 599 -6.38 -9.83 -4.67
CA GLY A 599 -6.20 -9.33 -3.31
C GLY A 599 -4.73 -9.30 -2.92
N GLY A 600 -4.49 -8.88 -1.68
CA GLY A 600 -3.19 -8.99 -1.06
C GLY A 600 -3.31 -9.15 0.44
N PHE A 601 -2.15 -9.31 1.06
CA PHE A 601 -2.03 -9.42 2.50
C PHE A 601 -0.74 -8.77 2.98
N ALA A 602 -0.76 -8.31 4.21
CA ALA A 602 0.40 -7.86 4.95
C ALA A 602 0.29 -8.30 6.41
N GLY A 603 1.44 -8.54 7.05
CA GLY A 603 1.48 -9.07 8.40
C GLY A 603 2.70 -8.68 9.22
N LEU A 604 2.55 -8.82 10.53
CA LEU A 604 3.57 -8.56 11.55
C LEU A 604 4.00 -9.88 12.19
N LEU A 605 5.30 -10.01 12.47
CA LEU A 605 5.84 -11.14 13.21
C LEU A 605 5.15 -11.26 14.59
N ASP A 606 4.62 -12.44 14.84
CA ASP A 606 3.90 -12.78 16.06
C ASP A 606 4.33 -14.17 16.54
N GLY A 607 5.05 -14.21 17.65
CA GLY A 607 5.55 -15.46 18.24
C GLY A 607 4.46 -16.38 18.79
N SER A 608 3.21 -15.91 18.90
CA SER A 608 2.06 -16.75 19.27
C SER A 608 1.51 -17.54 18.07
N VAL A 609 1.83 -17.13 16.84
CA VAL A 609 1.37 -17.81 15.63
C VAL A 609 2.18 -19.09 15.43
N THR A 610 1.46 -20.21 15.49
CA THR A 610 1.97 -21.54 15.19
C THR A 610 1.48 -22.00 13.81
N ASP A 611 2.06 -23.08 13.29
CA ASP A 611 1.60 -23.65 12.02
C ASP A 611 0.10 -23.95 12.06
N PRO A 612 -0.74 -23.31 11.22
CA PRO A 612 -2.16 -23.58 11.15
C PRO A 612 -2.49 -25.01 10.69
N ASN A 613 -1.52 -25.73 10.13
CA ASN A 613 -1.65 -27.13 9.71
C ASN A 613 -1.03 -28.13 10.70
N ALA A 614 -0.38 -27.68 11.78
CA ALA A 614 0.23 -28.60 12.73
C ALA A 614 -0.85 -29.35 13.53
N PRO A 615 -0.85 -30.69 13.50
CA PRO A 615 -1.81 -31.50 14.25
C PRO A 615 -1.61 -31.47 15.78
N ASP A 616 -0.45 -30.97 16.25
CA ASP A 616 0.02 -31.18 17.62
C ASP A 616 -0.01 -29.93 18.52
N VAL A 617 -0.56 -28.78 18.08
CA VAL A 617 -0.65 -27.58 18.94
C VAL A 617 -1.84 -27.71 19.87
N THR A 618 -1.57 -27.98 21.15
CA THR A 618 -2.61 -28.15 22.17
C THR A 618 -2.83 -26.87 22.99
N LEU A 619 -3.91 -26.80 23.77
CA LEU A 619 -4.09 -25.71 24.75
C LEU A 619 -2.93 -25.61 25.75
N ALA A 620 -2.16 -26.69 25.95
CA ALA A 620 -1.01 -26.70 26.84
C ALA A 620 0.24 -26.04 26.21
N ASP A 621 0.32 -25.95 24.88
CA ASP A 621 1.44 -25.35 24.16
C ASP A 621 1.19 -23.85 23.85
N TYR A 622 -0.04 -23.37 24.04
CA TYR A 622 -0.45 -22.01 23.69
C TYR A 622 0.01 -21.00 24.76
N ASN A 623 1.08 -20.28 24.44
CA ASN A 623 1.77 -19.42 25.41
C ASN A 623 1.23 -17.98 25.53
N TRP A 624 0.27 -17.52 24.71
CA TRP A 624 -0.34 -16.19 24.86
C TRP A 624 -1.84 -16.23 24.55
N SER A 625 -2.70 -16.18 25.56
CA SER A 625 -4.14 -16.44 25.38
C SER A 625 -5.01 -15.21 25.06
N SER A 626 -4.45 -14.08 24.60
CA SER A 626 -5.20 -12.82 24.55
C SER A 626 -6.43 -12.84 23.62
N ASP A 627 -6.54 -13.80 22.70
CA ASP A 627 -7.54 -13.77 21.62
C ASP A 627 -8.13 -15.15 21.27
N LEU A 628 -8.14 -16.12 22.21
CA LEU A 628 -8.88 -17.36 21.96
C LEU A 628 -10.38 -17.05 21.83
N PRO A 629 -11.07 -17.58 20.79
CA PRO A 629 -12.51 -17.52 20.71
C PRO A 629 -13.12 -18.07 22.00
N PHE A 630 -14.00 -17.29 22.60
CA PHE A 630 -14.74 -17.72 23.77
C PHE A 630 -16.23 -17.46 23.61
N TYR A 631 -17.01 -18.38 24.14
CA TYR A 631 -18.46 -18.25 24.25
C TYR A 631 -18.80 -18.02 25.70
N VAL A 632 -19.68 -17.05 25.97
CA VAL A 632 -20.08 -16.70 27.33
C VAL A 632 -21.59 -16.64 27.49
N GLN A 633 -22.07 -17.19 28.60
CA GLN A 633 -23.45 -17.07 29.08
C GLN A 633 -23.41 -16.64 30.54
N GLN A 634 -24.22 -15.66 30.91
CA GLN A 634 -24.22 -15.06 32.25
C GLN A 634 -25.64 -14.97 32.79
N THR A 635 -25.81 -15.19 34.09
CA THR A 635 -27.10 -14.99 34.75
C THR A 635 -27.56 -13.54 34.63
N ALA A 636 -28.86 -13.30 34.49
CA ALA A 636 -29.42 -11.96 34.23
C ALA A 636 -29.11 -10.89 35.31
N GLN A 637 -28.62 -11.29 36.48
CA GLN A 637 -28.27 -10.39 37.59
C GLN A 637 -26.75 -10.16 37.74
N PHE A 638 -25.93 -10.77 36.89
CA PHE A 638 -24.49 -10.54 36.84
C PHE A 638 -24.21 -9.06 36.49
N ARG A 639 -23.46 -8.35 37.34
CA ARG A 639 -23.41 -6.88 37.32
C ARG A 639 -22.52 -6.25 36.24
N SER A 640 -21.68 -7.05 35.59
CA SER A 640 -20.66 -6.59 34.64
C SER A 640 -20.59 -7.55 33.47
N ASP A 641 -20.57 -7.09 32.23
CA ASP A 641 -20.45 -8.03 31.11
C ASP A 641 -19.04 -8.61 31.09
N VAL A 642 -18.90 -9.94 31.15
CA VAL A 642 -17.65 -10.61 30.80
C VAL A 642 -17.38 -10.40 29.31
N THR A 643 -16.33 -9.63 29.01
CA THR A 643 -15.94 -9.29 27.63
C THR A 643 -14.66 -9.98 27.16
N GLY A 644 -13.97 -10.67 28.07
CA GLY A 644 -12.73 -11.36 27.77
C GLY A 644 -12.33 -12.34 28.87
N PHE A 645 -11.59 -13.37 28.50
CA PHE A 645 -11.02 -14.36 29.40
C PHE A 645 -9.62 -14.72 28.92
N ARG A 646 -8.61 -14.57 29.79
CA ARG A 646 -7.21 -14.86 29.44
C ARG A 646 -6.43 -15.56 30.55
N PHE A 647 -5.45 -16.36 30.17
CA PHE A 647 -4.41 -16.94 30.99
C PHE A 647 -3.06 -16.34 30.59
N ASP A 648 -2.34 -15.83 31.57
CA ASP A 648 -0.97 -15.34 31.43
C ASP A 648 -0.03 -16.43 31.97
N PRO A 649 0.72 -17.15 31.11
CA PRO A 649 1.60 -18.24 31.55
C PRO A 649 2.89 -17.76 32.21
N ASP A 650 3.35 -16.52 31.96
CA ASP A 650 4.54 -15.97 32.60
C ASP A 650 4.28 -15.74 34.10
N THR A 651 3.05 -15.31 34.43
CA THR A 651 2.64 -15.05 35.82
C THR A 651 1.76 -16.14 36.43
N GLY A 652 1.21 -17.03 35.60
CA GLY A 652 0.22 -18.04 35.97
C GLY A 652 -1.16 -17.46 36.33
N ASN A 653 -1.46 -16.22 35.92
CA ASN A 653 -2.69 -15.52 36.27
C ASN A 653 -3.81 -15.84 35.30
N TYR A 654 -5.03 -16.09 35.81
CA TYR A 654 -6.23 -15.96 34.98
C TYR A 654 -6.80 -14.55 35.12
N ILE A 655 -7.24 -13.95 34.04
CA ILE A 655 -7.78 -12.60 34.02
C ILE A 655 -9.12 -12.62 33.30
N VAL A 656 -10.17 -12.21 34.01
CA VAL A 656 -11.52 -12.04 33.48
C VAL A 656 -11.72 -10.54 33.25
N GLU A 657 -11.98 -10.17 32.00
CA GLU A 657 -12.26 -8.78 31.62
C GLU A 657 -13.72 -8.47 31.82
N LEU A 658 -13.99 -7.36 32.51
CA LEU A 658 -15.32 -6.97 32.94
C LEU A 658 -15.66 -5.58 32.40
N ALA A 659 -16.72 -5.48 31.61
CA ALA A 659 -17.28 -4.21 31.17
C ALA A 659 -18.43 -3.77 32.09
N PRO A 660 -18.56 -2.47 32.36
CA PRO A 660 -19.53 -1.97 33.33
C PRO A 660 -20.94 -1.88 32.76
N ILE A 661 -21.93 -2.44 33.48
CA ILE A 661 -23.35 -2.23 33.17
C ILE A 661 -23.80 -0.94 33.87
N GLY A 662 -24.15 0.09 33.09
CA GLY A 662 -24.73 1.34 33.62
C GLY A 662 -23.75 2.39 34.15
N GLY A 663 -22.46 2.34 33.77
CA GLY A 663 -21.52 3.48 33.92
C GLY A 663 -20.67 3.54 35.20
N THR A 664 -20.56 2.46 35.97
CA THR A 664 -19.67 2.36 37.15
C THR A 664 -18.39 1.62 36.78
N THR A 665 -17.19 2.15 37.03
CA THR A 665 -15.93 1.43 36.71
C THR A 665 -15.81 0.12 37.50
N VAL A 666 -15.53 -0.99 36.82
CA VAL A 666 -15.23 -2.30 37.41
C VAL A 666 -13.81 -2.68 36.96
N ASP A 667 -12.95 -3.05 37.90
CA ASP A 667 -11.61 -3.54 37.59
C ASP A 667 -11.69 -4.99 37.08
N ASN A 668 -10.82 -5.37 36.13
CA ASN A 668 -10.68 -6.75 35.70
C ASN A 668 -10.38 -7.67 36.90
N ALA A 669 -11.00 -8.84 36.93
CA ALA A 669 -10.75 -9.82 37.99
C ALA A 669 -9.50 -10.64 37.65
N VAL A 670 -8.45 -10.51 38.46
CA VAL A 670 -7.17 -11.22 38.29
C VAL A 670 -7.05 -12.30 39.36
N PHE A 671 -6.97 -13.56 38.94
CA PHE A 671 -6.81 -14.75 39.78
C PHE A 671 -5.37 -15.24 39.72
N ALA A 672 -4.55 -14.80 40.67
CA ALA A 672 -3.17 -15.23 40.76
C ALA A 672 -3.06 -16.65 41.33
N PRO A 673 -1.93 -17.35 41.11
CA PRO A 673 -1.69 -18.66 41.74
C PRO A 673 -1.83 -18.65 43.27
N ALA A 674 -1.60 -17.50 43.91
CA ALA A 674 -1.76 -17.32 45.36
C ALA A 674 -3.22 -17.34 45.84
N ASP A 675 -4.19 -17.16 44.93
CA ASP A 675 -5.62 -17.12 45.23
C ASP A 675 -6.26 -18.52 45.20
N ALA A 676 -5.46 -19.59 45.03
CA ALA A 676 -5.95 -20.96 44.99
C ALA A 676 -6.71 -21.36 46.28
N ASP A 677 -7.95 -21.80 46.11
CA ASP A 677 -8.78 -22.39 47.16
C ASP A 677 -8.43 -23.88 47.29
N ALA A 678 -7.57 -24.20 48.25
CA ALA A 678 -7.09 -25.57 48.47
C ALA A 678 -8.19 -26.55 48.94
N ALA A 679 -9.34 -26.07 49.44
CA ALA A 679 -10.43 -26.94 49.88
C ALA A 679 -11.30 -27.41 48.70
N GLU A 680 -11.41 -26.57 47.68
CA GLU A 680 -12.24 -26.81 46.51
C GLU A 680 -11.43 -27.26 45.29
N SER A 681 -10.12 -26.95 45.25
CA SER A 681 -9.24 -27.41 44.19
C SER A 681 -9.01 -28.91 44.28
N THR A 682 -9.06 -29.59 43.13
CA THR A 682 -8.75 -31.01 43.00
C THR A 682 -7.74 -31.18 41.86
N PRO A 683 -7.15 -32.37 41.64
CA PRO A 683 -6.29 -32.59 40.47
C PRO A 683 -6.96 -32.25 39.13
N THR A 684 -8.30 -32.19 39.11
CA THR A 684 -9.08 -31.95 37.91
C THR A 684 -9.95 -30.69 37.98
N LEU A 685 -9.64 -29.78 38.91
CA LEU A 685 -10.38 -28.55 39.14
C LEU A 685 -9.43 -27.52 39.78
N ASP A 686 -9.08 -26.46 39.05
CA ASP A 686 -8.40 -25.30 39.64
C ASP A 686 -9.47 -24.32 40.13
N ALA A 687 -9.59 -24.19 41.47
CA ALA A 687 -10.52 -23.28 42.11
C ALA A 687 -9.74 -22.09 42.68
N ARG A 688 -10.01 -20.85 42.22
CA ARG A 688 -9.33 -19.64 42.72
C ARG A 688 -10.31 -18.58 43.19
N THR A 689 -9.96 -17.86 44.25
CA THR A 689 -10.87 -16.98 44.97
C THR A 689 -10.19 -15.68 45.45
N ILE A 690 -10.73 -14.52 45.04
CA ILE A 690 -10.23 -13.18 45.42
C ILE A 690 -11.15 -12.45 46.41
N ASN A 691 -10.60 -11.57 47.25
CA ASN A 691 -11.36 -10.72 48.19
C ASN A 691 -11.17 -9.22 47.87
N ALA A 692 -12.26 -8.47 47.67
CA ALA A 692 -12.22 -7.06 47.24
C ALA A 692 -12.95 -6.07 48.17
N GLY A 693 -12.68 -6.07 49.48
CA GLY A 693 -13.09 -4.96 50.37
C GLY A 693 -14.60 -4.80 50.63
N ALA A 694 -15.02 -3.58 51.03
CA ALA A 694 -16.10 -3.32 51.99
C ALA A 694 -17.56 -3.69 51.61
N ASP A 695 -17.87 -4.06 50.36
CA ASP A 695 -19.22 -4.57 49.98
C ASP A 695 -19.04 -5.72 48.96
N ALA A 696 -18.74 -6.92 49.48
CA ALA A 696 -17.87 -7.94 48.88
C ALA A 696 -18.09 -8.38 47.42
N THR A 697 -16.99 -8.84 46.80
CA THR A 697 -16.96 -9.72 45.62
C THR A 697 -16.10 -10.93 45.96
N LEU A 698 -16.67 -12.13 45.85
CA LEU A 698 -15.96 -13.40 45.87
C LEU A 698 -16.17 -14.06 44.51
N THR A 699 -15.14 -14.03 43.67
CA THR A 699 -15.19 -14.72 42.39
C THR A 699 -14.40 -15.99 42.47
N ARG A 700 -15.10 -17.10 42.26
CA ARG A 700 -14.56 -18.44 42.24
C ARG A 700 -14.40 -18.84 40.79
N LEU A 701 -13.18 -18.88 40.29
CA LEU A 701 -12.87 -19.44 38.98
C LEU A 701 -12.79 -20.95 39.12
N ARG A 702 -13.56 -21.70 38.34
CA ARG A 702 -13.46 -23.16 38.24
C ARG A 702 -13.07 -23.52 36.82
N ILE A 703 -11.84 -24.00 36.65
CA ILE A 703 -11.40 -24.60 35.40
C ILE A 703 -11.23 -26.08 35.67
N PRO A 704 -12.04 -26.94 35.06
CA PRO A 704 -11.73 -28.35 35.06
C PRO A 704 -10.52 -28.56 34.15
N SER A 705 -9.36 -28.73 34.75
CA SER A 705 -8.24 -29.35 34.07
C SER A 705 -8.56 -30.84 33.97
N SER A 706 -8.67 -31.40 32.75
CA SER A 706 -8.84 -32.83 32.45
C SER A 706 -9.57 -33.67 33.52
N THR A 707 -10.91 -33.70 33.44
CA THR A 707 -11.72 -34.60 34.29
C THR A 707 -11.58 -36.07 33.89
N PRO A 708 -11.90 -37.04 34.76
CA PRO A 708 -11.80 -38.48 34.46
C PRO A 708 -12.86 -39.03 33.48
N ALA A 709 -13.50 -38.19 32.66
CA ALA A 709 -14.52 -38.63 31.71
C ALA A 709 -14.25 -38.25 30.25
N ILE A 710 -13.57 -37.12 29.96
CA ILE A 710 -13.20 -36.69 28.60
C ILE A 710 -11.88 -35.91 28.67
N ASP A 711 -10.90 -36.28 27.84
CA ASP A 711 -9.55 -35.70 27.83
C ASP A 711 -9.47 -34.63 26.73
N LEU A 712 -9.95 -33.43 27.05
CA LEU A 712 -9.96 -32.31 26.10
C LEU A 712 -8.55 -31.70 25.97
N THR A 713 -8.10 -31.63 24.72
CA THR A 713 -6.77 -31.17 24.29
C THR A 713 -6.83 -29.74 23.73
N TYR A 714 -7.92 -29.37 23.05
CA TYR A 714 -8.03 -28.12 22.31
C TYR A 714 -9.10 -27.16 22.87
N THR A 715 -9.98 -27.64 23.74
CA THR A 715 -11.07 -26.89 24.38
C THR A 715 -10.98 -26.99 25.88
N SER A 716 -11.38 -25.94 26.56
CA SER A 716 -11.57 -25.92 28.00
C SER A 716 -12.73 -25.01 28.34
N PHE A 717 -13.10 -24.96 29.62
CA PHE A 717 -14.16 -24.11 30.09
C PHE A 717 -13.87 -23.55 31.48
N ALA A 718 -14.57 -22.47 31.82
CA ALA A 718 -14.50 -21.81 33.09
C ALA A 718 -15.90 -21.45 33.61
N GLU A 719 -16.09 -21.58 34.92
CA GLU A 719 -17.20 -20.95 35.65
C GLU A 719 -16.63 -19.85 36.53
N VAL A 720 -17.26 -18.67 36.48
CA VAL A 720 -16.87 -17.48 37.24
C VAL A 720 -18.06 -17.03 38.08
N GLY A 721 -17.98 -17.21 39.40
CA GLY A 721 -19.05 -16.77 40.32
C GLY A 721 -18.91 -15.32 40.77
N GLN A 722 -19.99 -14.68 41.24
CA GLN A 722 -19.91 -13.42 41.97
C GLN A 722 -20.84 -13.48 43.19
N ARG A 723 -20.27 -13.27 44.39
CA ARG A 723 -21.03 -13.12 45.64
C ARG A 723 -21.04 -11.68 46.14
N GLN A 724 -22.22 -11.11 46.34
CA GLN A 724 -22.41 -9.79 46.98
C GLN A 724 -23.10 -9.87 48.34
N PHE A 725 -22.79 -8.91 49.21
CA PHE A 725 -23.56 -8.59 50.42
C PHE A 725 -24.22 -7.23 50.25
N SER A 726 -25.49 -7.18 49.88
CA SER A 726 -26.28 -5.95 49.86
C SER A 726 -27.60 -6.19 50.56
N SER A 727 -28.01 -5.26 51.44
CA SER A 727 -29.30 -5.27 52.14
C SER A 727 -29.68 -6.57 52.88
N GLY A 728 -28.71 -7.38 53.29
CA GLY A 728 -28.95 -8.63 54.02
C GLY A 728 -29.29 -9.85 53.14
N GLU A 729 -29.20 -9.73 51.81
CA GLU A 729 -29.38 -10.83 50.86
C GLU A 729 -28.04 -11.22 50.21
N ASN A 730 -27.83 -12.51 49.94
CA ASN A 730 -26.70 -13.03 49.18
C ASN A 730 -27.18 -13.34 47.75
N PHE A 731 -26.51 -12.79 46.75
CA PHE A 731 -26.68 -13.18 45.34
C PHE A 731 -25.48 -14.04 44.94
N ASN A 732 -25.73 -15.16 44.24
CA ASN A 732 -24.72 -16.01 43.62
C ASN A 732 -24.94 -15.97 42.10
N ASP A 733 -24.32 -15.00 41.43
CA ASP A 733 -24.37 -14.88 39.97
C ASP A 733 -23.21 -15.63 39.32
N ARG A 734 -23.40 -16.09 38.09
CA ARG A 734 -22.42 -16.94 37.40
C ARG A 734 -22.27 -16.55 35.94
N ALA A 735 -21.03 -16.63 35.47
CA ALA A 735 -20.67 -16.60 34.07
C ALA A 735 -20.03 -17.94 33.70
N TYR A 736 -20.55 -18.54 32.63
CA TYR A 736 -20.03 -19.75 32.00
C TYR A 736 -19.27 -19.37 30.75
N ILE A 737 -18.04 -19.87 30.63
CA ILE A 737 -17.12 -19.53 29.56
C ILE A 737 -16.64 -20.84 28.95
N VAL A 738 -16.72 -20.97 27.63
CA VAL A 738 -16.02 -22.00 26.86
C VAL A 738 -14.98 -21.31 26.01
N TYR A 739 -13.76 -21.83 25.99
CA TYR A 739 -12.65 -21.25 25.22
C TYR A 739 -11.77 -22.37 24.66
N GLY A 740 -11.10 -22.13 23.55
CA GLY A 740 -10.28 -23.15 22.93
C GLY A 740 -9.58 -22.68 21.68
N LEU A 741 -8.72 -23.54 21.14
CA LEU A 741 -8.10 -23.37 19.83
C LEU A 741 -9.13 -23.72 18.75
N PRO A 742 -9.65 -22.73 18.00
CA PRO A 742 -10.73 -22.98 17.03
C PRO A 742 -10.24 -23.90 15.92
N THR A 743 -11.16 -24.70 15.35
CA THR A 743 -10.84 -25.57 14.22
C THR A 743 -10.44 -24.77 12.99
N ARG A 744 -9.17 -24.78 12.62
CA ARG A 744 -8.66 -24.04 11.45
C ARG A 744 -8.99 -24.74 10.12
N GLN A 745 -9.07 -26.08 10.15
CA GLN A 745 -9.46 -26.92 9.02
C GLN A 745 -10.77 -27.67 9.33
N MET A 746 -11.89 -27.03 9.03
CA MET A 746 -13.19 -27.65 9.17
C MET A 746 -13.35 -28.80 8.16
N PRO A 747 -13.79 -30.00 8.59
CA PRO A 747 -14.20 -31.03 7.64
C PRO A 747 -15.29 -30.48 6.71
N ARG A 748 -15.23 -30.83 5.43
CA ARG A 748 -16.18 -30.36 4.39
C ARG A 748 -17.14 -31.45 3.88
N THR A 749 -16.92 -32.69 4.30
CA THR A 749 -17.74 -33.85 3.92
C THR A 749 -17.79 -34.84 5.07
N GLY A 750 -18.81 -35.71 5.08
CA GLY A 750 -18.96 -36.74 6.09
C GLY A 750 -19.65 -36.26 7.36
N GLU A 751 -19.76 -37.18 8.31
CA GLU A 751 -20.41 -36.95 9.60
C GLU A 751 -19.39 -37.11 10.74
N GLY A 752 -19.56 -36.34 11.81
CA GLY A 752 -18.84 -36.47 13.08
C GLY A 752 -19.84 -36.68 14.22
N ALA A 753 -19.59 -37.68 15.07
CA ALA A 753 -20.31 -37.89 16.31
C ALA A 753 -19.39 -37.52 17.48
N TYR A 754 -19.96 -36.88 18.50
CA TYR A 754 -19.20 -36.39 19.65
C TYR A 754 -19.90 -36.80 20.94
N SER A 755 -19.11 -37.29 21.88
CA SER A 755 -19.53 -37.58 23.24
C SER A 755 -18.96 -36.53 24.19
N GLY A 756 -19.82 -36.01 25.05
CA GLY A 756 -19.55 -34.82 25.83
C GLY A 756 -20.18 -34.83 27.23
N ILE A 757 -19.86 -33.80 27.98
CA ILE A 757 -20.50 -33.49 29.27
C ILE A 757 -21.23 -32.16 29.18
N ALA A 758 -22.29 -32.06 29.98
CA ALA A 758 -22.97 -30.80 30.26
C ALA A 758 -22.80 -30.46 31.73
N VAL A 759 -22.44 -29.22 32.04
CA VAL A 759 -22.31 -28.73 33.42
C VAL A 759 -22.95 -27.36 33.51
N GLY A 760 -23.63 -27.07 34.61
CA GLY A 760 -24.19 -25.75 34.78
C GLY A 760 -24.95 -25.56 36.07
N PHE A 761 -25.78 -24.53 36.06
CA PHE A 761 -26.59 -24.07 37.17
C PHE A 761 -28.03 -23.96 36.72
N ALA A 762 -28.95 -24.28 37.62
CA ALA A 762 -30.34 -24.06 37.36
C ALA A 762 -31.10 -23.59 38.60
N ALA A 763 -32.03 -22.68 38.37
CA ALA A 763 -32.94 -22.14 39.36
C ALA A 763 -34.37 -22.57 39.01
N VAL A 764 -35.01 -23.30 39.93
CA VAL A 764 -36.44 -23.66 39.82
C VAL A 764 -37.23 -22.75 40.73
N ARG A 765 -38.20 -22.04 40.15
CA ARG A 765 -39.08 -21.12 40.88
C ARG A 765 -40.50 -21.64 40.86
N GLU A 766 -41.14 -21.64 42.01
CA GLU A 766 -42.56 -21.94 42.15
C GLU A 766 -43.40 -20.66 42.02
N PHE A 767 -44.35 -20.62 41.09
CA PHE A 767 -45.12 -19.40 40.81
C PHE A 767 -45.97 -18.92 42.01
N GLU A 768 -46.51 -19.83 42.81
CA GLU A 768 -47.44 -19.49 43.91
C GLU A 768 -46.74 -19.02 45.19
N THR A 769 -45.62 -19.64 45.57
CA THR A 769 -44.90 -19.33 46.82
C THR A 769 -43.71 -18.41 46.60
N GLN A 770 -43.29 -18.20 45.35
CA GLN A 770 -42.06 -17.51 44.95
C GLN A 770 -40.79 -18.13 45.56
N GLY A 771 -40.87 -19.38 46.04
CA GLY A 771 -39.70 -20.15 46.48
C GLY A 771 -38.77 -20.44 45.31
N ILE A 772 -37.45 -20.29 45.54
CA ILE A 772 -36.41 -20.55 44.55
C ILE A 772 -35.52 -21.68 45.08
N ASP A 773 -35.46 -22.77 44.33
CA ASP A 773 -34.53 -23.87 44.56
C ASP A 773 -33.39 -23.81 43.54
N ASN A 774 -32.16 -23.68 44.04
CA ASN A 774 -30.95 -23.55 43.23
C ASN A 774 -30.15 -24.85 43.24
N PHE A 775 -29.67 -25.30 42.09
CA PHE A 775 -28.86 -26.52 41.97
C PHE A 775 -27.77 -26.40 40.90
N ASN A 776 -26.64 -27.02 41.19
CA ASN A 776 -25.63 -27.35 40.18
C ASN A 776 -26.07 -28.63 39.49
N PHE A 777 -25.96 -28.70 38.17
CA PHE A 777 -26.23 -29.93 37.43
C PHE A 777 -25.00 -30.42 36.67
N THR A 778 -24.96 -31.73 36.47
CA THR A 778 -24.07 -32.40 35.53
C THR A 778 -24.91 -33.33 34.65
N GLY A 779 -24.57 -33.47 33.38
CA GLY A 779 -25.21 -34.38 32.45
C GLY A 779 -24.27 -34.80 31.33
N SER A 780 -24.81 -35.47 30.32
CA SER A 780 -24.09 -35.84 29.11
C SER A 780 -24.56 -34.97 27.95
N SER A 781 -23.64 -34.63 27.04
CA SER A 781 -23.97 -34.03 25.75
C SER A 781 -23.57 -34.98 24.62
N GLY A 782 -24.40 -35.05 23.58
CA GLY A 782 -24.07 -35.75 22.34
C GLY A 782 -24.32 -34.81 21.17
N LEU A 783 -23.33 -34.65 20.29
CA LEU A 783 -23.45 -33.82 19.09
C LEU A 783 -23.22 -34.69 17.84
N THR A 784 -24.08 -34.53 16.85
CA THR A 784 -23.86 -35.05 15.49
C THR A 784 -23.69 -33.88 14.55
N ALA A 785 -22.56 -33.82 13.84
CA ALA A 785 -22.25 -32.83 12.82
C ALA A 785 -22.28 -33.50 11.45
N ASN A 786 -23.06 -32.99 10.51
CA ASN A 786 -22.96 -33.34 9.10
C ASN A 786 -22.25 -32.21 8.37
N PHE A 787 -20.97 -32.42 8.07
CA PHE A 787 -20.10 -31.43 7.46
C PHE A 787 -20.37 -31.23 5.97
N GLY A 788 -20.95 -32.23 5.29
CA GLY A 788 -21.35 -32.10 3.88
C GLY A 788 -22.58 -31.21 3.70
N ASP A 789 -23.55 -31.34 4.62
CA ASP A 789 -24.79 -30.55 4.60
C ASP A 789 -24.69 -29.26 5.44
N GLY A 790 -23.61 -29.11 6.22
CA GLY A 790 -23.38 -27.95 7.09
C GLY A 790 -24.39 -27.84 8.23
N THR A 791 -24.80 -28.97 8.83
CA THR A 791 -25.82 -29.02 9.89
C THR A 791 -25.32 -29.72 11.15
N PHE A 792 -25.90 -29.41 12.30
CA PHE A 792 -25.65 -30.13 13.55
C PHE A 792 -26.93 -30.43 14.33
N ASP A 793 -26.88 -31.49 15.14
CA ASP A 793 -27.87 -31.87 16.14
C ASP A 793 -27.17 -32.11 17.48
N LEU A 794 -27.45 -31.30 18.49
CA LEU A 794 -26.94 -31.38 19.87
C LEU A 794 -28.04 -31.84 20.82
N THR A 795 -27.78 -32.89 21.59
CA THR A 795 -28.64 -33.40 22.67
C THR A 795 -27.94 -33.28 24.01
N ILE A 796 -28.60 -32.69 25.00
CA ILE A 796 -28.18 -32.69 26.40
C ILE A 796 -29.13 -33.59 27.17
N SER A 797 -28.60 -34.58 27.88
CA SER A 797 -29.39 -35.62 28.54
C SER A 797 -28.80 -36.03 29.89
N SER A 798 -29.53 -36.88 30.61
CA SER A 798 -29.08 -37.49 31.88
C SER A 798 -28.64 -36.46 32.93
N LEU A 799 -29.30 -35.30 32.95
CA LEU A 799 -29.01 -34.21 33.87
C LEU A 799 -29.36 -34.60 35.30
N VAL A 800 -28.38 -34.53 36.20
CA VAL A 800 -28.50 -34.81 37.63
C VAL A 800 -28.20 -33.54 38.41
N GLY A 801 -29.16 -33.10 39.24
CA GLY A 801 -29.04 -31.90 40.05
C GLY A 801 -28.56 -32.17 41.48
N THR A 802 -27.67 -31.33 41.97
CA THR A 802 -27.25 -31.28 43.38
C THR A 802 -27.60 -29.90 43.94
N PHE A 803 -28.38 -29.86 45.03
CA PHE A 803 -28.80 -28.60 45.65
C PHE A 803 -27.59 -27.77 46.09
N GLU A 804 -27.66 -26.47 45.84
CA GLU A 804 -26.67 -25.51 46.31
C GLU A 804 -26.98 -25.10 47.76
N ASP A 805 -26.05 -25.36 48.67
CA ASP A 805 -26.16 -25.01 50.08
C ASP A 805 -25.56 -23.61 50.32
N GLN A 806 -26.27 -22.72 51.02
CA GLN A 806 -25.83 -21.37 51.37
C GLN A 806 -24.77 -21.36 52.51
N GLY A 807 -23.94 -22.41 52.57
CA GLY A 807 -22.86 -22.68 53.52
C GLY A 807 -23.23 -23.73 54.60
N PHE A 808 -22.46 -24.83 54.67
CA PHE A 808 -22.44 -25.95 55.66
C PHE A 808 -23.07 -27.31 55.27
N ALA A 809 -22.28 -28.16 54.60
CA ALA A 809 -22.29 -29.64 54.59
C ALA A 809 -23.62 -30.44 54.72
N ARG A 810 -23.81 -31.31 53.70
CA ARG A 810 -24.67 -32.51 53.53
C ARG A 810 -26.11 -32.30 53.04
N GLY A 811 -26.27 -32.44 51.73
CA GLY A 811 -26.77 -33.69 51.11
C GLY A 811 -28.26 -34.01 51.22
N THR A 812 -28.99 -33.66 50.16
CA THR A 812 -29.96 -34.53 49.47
C THR A 812 -29.81 -34.26 47.97
N SER A 813 -29.67 -35.27 47.12
CA SER A 813 -29.69 -35.08 45.66
C SER A 813 -31.09 -34.69 45.19
N PHE A 814 -31.18 -33.87 44.14
CA PHE A 814 -32.43 -33.73 43.39
C PHE A 814 -32.46 -34.87 42.37
N ASP A 815 -33.14 -35.98 42.69
CA ASP A 815 -33.44 -37.06 41.73
C ASP A 815 -34.60 -36.64 40.80
N GLY A 816 -34.48 -35.48 40.16
CA GLY A 816 -35.36 -35.09 39.06
C GLY A 816 -34.64 -35.33 37.75
N ASN A 817 -35.13 -36.28 36.95
CA ASN A 817 -34.66 -36.46 35.58
C ASN A 817 -35.22 -35.27 34.77
N PHE A 818 -34.35 -34.36 34.33
CA PHE A 818 -34.76 -33.32 33.38
C PHE A 818 -35.05 -33.97 32.03
N ALA A 819 -35.97 -33.39 31.26
CA ALA A 819 -36.16 -33.82 29.88
C ALA A 819 -34.92 -33.48 29.06
N ASP A 820 -34.67 -34.26 28.00
CA ASP A 820 -33.57 -33.99 27.10
C ASP A 820 -33.76 -32.63 26.41
N ILE A 821 -32.68 -31.84 26.37
CA ILE A 821 -32.64 -30.55 25.69
C ILE A 821 -31.99 -30.77 24.33
N ASN A 822 -32.61 -30.25 23.27
CA ASN A 822 -32.13 -30.46 21.90
C ASN A 822 -31.94 -29.13 21.20
N PHE A 823 -30.80 -28.97 20.53
CA PHE A 823 -30.50 -27.86 19.63
C PHE A 823 -30.17 -28.42 18.26
N THR A 824 -30.77 -27.87 17.22
CA THR A 824 -30.42 -28.19 15.84
C THR A 824 -30.07 -26.91 15.11
N GLY A 825 -29.21 -26.98 14.11
CA GLY A 825 -28.77 -25.76 13.43
C GLY A 825 -27.80 -25.97 12.29
N SER A 826 -27.16 -24.88 11.90
CA SER A 826 -26.19 -24.83 10.82
C SER A 826 -24.79 -24.60 11.35
N ILE A 827 -23.81 -25.12 10.63
CA ILE A 827 -22.38 -24.90 10.87
C ILE A 827 -21.95 -23.75 9.94
N VAL A 828 -21.36 -22.69 10.50
CA VAL A 828 -20.90 -21.51 9.75
C VAL A 828 -19.46 -21.20 10.17
N GLY A 829 -18.49 -21.46 9.29
CA GLY A 829 -17.08 -21.45 9.71
C GLY A 829 -16.88 -22.53 10.77
N THR A 830 -16.40 -22.15 11.95
CA THR A 830 -16.30 -23.02 13.13
C THR A 830 -17.50 -22.95 14.06
N ASP A 831 -18.39 -21.96 13.87
CA ASP A 831 -19.52 -21.69 14.76
C ASP A 831 -20.69 -22.66 14.54
N LEU A 832 -21.33 -23.03 15.64
CA LEU A 832 -22.60 -23.76 15.70
C LEU A 832 -23.74 -22.77 15.89
N VAL A 833 -24.47 -22.49 14.82
CA VAL A 833 -25.57 -21.51 14.78
C VAL A 833 -26.92 -22.23 14.90
N PRO A 834 -27.61 -22.14 16.06
CA PRO A 834 -28.84 -22.90 16.27
C PRO A 834 -30.03 -22.27 15.52
N THR A 835 -30.90 -23.13 14.98
CA THR A 835 -32.19 -22.75 14.37
C THR A 835 -33.29 -22.86 15.43
N ILE A 836 -33.44 -21.84 16.29
CA ILE A 836 -34.38 -21.91 17.42
C ILE A 836 -35.72 -21.25 17.06
N SER A 837 -36.83 -21.91 17.42
CA SER A 837 -38.20 -21.37 17.29
C SER A 837 -38.88 -21.28 18.66
N GLY A 838 -38.64 -20.20 19.40
CA GLY A 838 -39.35 -19.92 20.66
C GLY A 838 -38.59 -18.98 21.61
N ASN A 839 -39.32 -18.35 22.53
CA ASN A 839 -38.72 -17.58 23.63
C ASN A 839 -38.17 -18.56 24.69
N GLY A 840 -36.92 -18.38 25.10
CA GLY A 840 -36.34 -19.10 26.25
C GLY A 840 -35.39 -20.26 25.94
N PHE A 841 -34.83 -20.36 24.73
CA PHE A 841 -33.74 -21.28 24.45
C PHE A 841 -32.65 -20.53 23.69
N SER A 842 -31.40 -20.63 24.13
CA SER A 842 -30.25 -20.09 23.41
C SER A 842 -29.06 -21.05 23.51
N PHE A 843 -28.27 -21.10 22.44
CA PHE A 843 -27.02 -21.84 22.39
C PHE A 843 -26.02 -21.05 21.54
N ARG A 844 -24.75 -21.05 21.96
CA ARG A 844 -23.63 -20.51 21.18
C ARG A 844 -22.42 -21.40 21.42
N GLY A 845 -21.79 -21.86 20.36
CA GLY A 845 -20.62 -22.72 20.47
C GLY A 845 -19.92 -22.87 19.14
N GLY A 846 -18.88 -23.69 19.12
CA GLY A 846 -18.07 -23.96 17.94
C GLY A 846 -17.24 -25.22 18.07
N PHE A 847 -16.52 -25.52 17.00
CA PHE A 847 -15.54 -26.61 16.94
C PHE A 847 -14.13 -26.13 17.25
N PHE A 848 -13.37 -27.01 17.89
CA PHE A 848 -12.00 -26.77 18.33
C PHE A 848 -11.08 -27.91 17.90
N GLY A 849 -9.79 -27.59 17.75
CA GLY A 849 -8.74 -28.53 17.37
C GLY A 849 -8.73 -28.92 15.89
N PRO A 850 -7.75 -29.75 15.48
CA PRO A 850 -7.66 -30.24 14.11
C PRO A 850 -8.90 -31.07 13.73
N ASP A 851 -9.36 -30.94 12.49
CA ASP A 851 -10.48 -31.71 11.94
C ASP A 851 -11.77 -31.71 12.79
N ALA A 852 -12.00 -30.63 13.53
CA ALA A 852 -13.07 -30.55 14.52
C ALA A 852 -13.00 -31.70 15.52
N ALA A 853 -11.82 -31.94 16.12
CA ALA A 853 -11.62 -32.98 17.12
C ALA A 853 -12.52 -32.80 18.35
N GLU A 854 -12.84 -31.55 18.69
CA GLU A 854 -13.65 -31.21 19.86
C GLU A 854 -14.72 -30.18 19.52
N PHE A 855 -15.73 -30.09 20.37
CA PHE A 855 -16.72 -29.03 20.33
C PHE A 855 -16.96 -28.46 21.73
N GLY A 856 -17.44 -27.23 21.78
CA GLY A 856 -17.87 -26.64 23.02
C GLY A 856 -18.80 -25.45 22.81
N GLY A 857 -19.63 -25.16 23.81
CA GLY A 857 -20.53 -24.02 23.78
C GLY A 857 -21.24 -23.77 25.09
N VAL A 858 -21.91 -22.64 25.15
CA VAL A 858 -22.76 -22.20 26.26
C VAL A 858 -24.23 -22.28 25.85
N PHE A 859 -25.12 -22.55 26.82
CA PHE A 859 -26.55 -22.57 26.59
C PHE A 859 -27.31 -21.90 27.73
N ASP A 860 -28.50 -21.42 27.37
CA ASP A 860 -29.52 -20.89 28.26
C ASP A 860 -30.86 -21.57 27.94
N VAL A 861 -31.55 -22.04 28.98
CA VAL A 861 -32.87 -22.66 28.86
C VAL A 861 -33.81 -22.15 29.94
N PHE A 862 -34.84 -21.45 29.49
CA PHE A 862 -35.98 -21.04 30.29
C PHE A 862 -37.24 -21.82 29.88
N GLN A 863 -37.79 -22.61 30.80
CA GLN A 863 -38.98 -23.42 30.53
C GLN A 863 -39.98 -23.41 31.70
N ASN A 864 -41.27 -23.34 31.38
CA ASN A 864 -42.35 -23.57 32.35
C ASN A 864 -42.75 -25.05 32.39
N PHE A 865 -42.97 -25.61 33.58
CA PHE A 865 -43.46 -26.97 33.76
C PHE A 865 -44.44 -27.07 34.94
N GLN A 866 -45.20 -28.17 35.00
CA GLN A 866 -46.19 -28.43 36.05
C GLN A 866 -45.75 -29.65 36.86
N ARG A 867 -45.72 -29.54 38.19
CA ARG A 867 -45.41 -30.65 39.09
C ARG A 867 -46.32 -30.63 40.30
N GLY A 868 -46.95 -31.76 40.62
CA GLY A 868 -47.80 -31.87 41.82
C GLY A 868 -49.02 -30.93 41.86
N GLY A 869 -49.42 -30.34 40.72
CA GLY A 869 -50.51 -29.36 40.63
C GLY A 869 -50.08 -27.89 40.74
N PHE A 870 -48.79 -27.62 40.88
CA PHE A 870 -48.22 -26.27 40.91
C PHE A 870 -47.43 -25.99 39.62
N GLU A 871 -47.44 -24.72 39.20
CA GLU A 871 -46.63 -24.21 38.09
C GLU A 871 -45.24 -23.84 38.58
N TYR A 872 -44.23 -24.26 37.83
CA TYR A 872 -42.84 -23.91 38.05
C TYR A 872 -42.24 -23.35 36.77
N ASN A 873 -41.23 -22.49 36.90
CA ASN A 873 -40.30 -22.23 35.80
C ASN A 873 -38.90 -22.67 36.21
N ILE A 874 -38.18 -23.24 35.26
CA ILE A 874 -36.76 -23.53 35.36
C ILE A 874 -35.99 -22.56 34.47
N ASP A 875 -34.91 -22.04 35.02
CA ASP A 875 -33.93 -21.21 34.34
C ASP A 875 -32.59 -21.95 34.45
N MET A 876 -31.98 -22.32 33.32
CA MET A 876 -30.77 -23.13 33.26
C MET A 876 -29.70 -22.45 32.41
N ASP A 877 -28.57 -22.16 33.04
CA ASP A 877 -27.37 -21.69 32.35
C ASP A 877 -26.30 -22.77 32.45
N GLY A 878 -25.62 -23.06 31.35
CA GLY A 878 -24.56 -24.04 31.39
C GLY A 878 -23.68 -24.07 30.16
N ILE A 879 -22.80 -25.04 30.17
CA ILE A 879 -21.87 -25.35 29.10
C ILE A 879 -22.08 -26.79 28.63
N VAL A 880 -21.65 -27.02 27.40
CA VAL A 880 -21.40 -28.34 26.84
C VAL A 880 -20.00 -28.35 26.26
N VAL A 881 -19.29 -29.45 26.44
CA VAL A 881 -18.02 -29.73 25.77
C VAL A 881 -17.96 -31.21 25.44
N GLY A 882 -17.31 -31.58 24.35
CA GLY A 882 -17.12 -32.99 24.01
C GLY A 882 -16.06 -33.23 22.96
N GLU A 883 -15.66 -34.49 22.90
CA GLU A 883 -14.64 -35.02 22.01
C GLU A 883 -15.31 -35.89 20.94
N ARG A 884 -14.72 -35.94 19.75
CA ARG A 884 -15.16 -36.77 18.65
C ARG A 884 -14.95 -38.26 18.96
N ASP A 885 -15.95 -39.09 18.66
CA ASP A 885 -15.96 -40.55 18.92
C ASP A 885 -15.02 -41.39 18.04
#